data_AF-A0A6G1LKF3-F1
#
_entry.id   AF-A0A6G1LKF3-F1
#
_cell.length_a   1.000
_cell.length_b   1.000
_cell.length_c   1.000
_cell.angle_alpha   90.00
_cell.angle_beta   90.00
_cell.angle_gamma   90.00
#
_symmetry.space_group_name_H-M   'P 1'
#
loop_
_entity.id
_entity.type
_entity.pdbx_description
1 polymer ?
#
loop_
_entity_poly.entity_id
_entity_poly.type
_entity_poly.pdbx_seq_one_letter_code
_entity_poly.pdbx_strand_id
1 'polypeptide(L)'
;MSSRVLLVAGAISYDHIVYPMTLGCDHHTARTADQTGRRHEEGSQLVIRTGEADLVAQMLTAAAPQHGIRVLGPALQQPGSNCFKNHATSVCDLSLKSQSLDKTPSYSVERFRQVGHRPLWRSPTLEKATILPGNTVVIAGSGESFKDIEPALDFLQSAKPRYILHHMTRPLAVGPLWDLIRNGPMTRDGVPDPDFLAVIIDADDIRAEGIPLSRALSWESTAEDFVRNLGSNGRLDTLVTCPNLIVRFGSEGVIYHRGRDAVDPKLYYSPRHMEGERLAPGKQEMLGLASAFTAGLALGFADSKPPNCDKGIRFGLAASTSLCKRGFVQSAHDGSPDYPIKEIMENLSLDRQHAAVSIPSSKISSGEKWAIFDSVTGDTAELARQIVILGPEKALAACPVQQFNQLLTVARSEQESLRAIVEAITERLVSKSPLPTSIGLIGPAGSGKKFTASNVADHIVQGSPAVKLTYNARLLKSEDLIAACHTIRDHTASGELAIVSFENFEAVLEAGGDLLDAFLGVMRDGKFTDHGHVRNLGSPLIYFLVNQDGSALTSTPTPLSPTAPSLPPSKPAFDESLLLDYLHGVVRVPGPNQRSGDDRVFCIRRAIMLRHILEQKHPHLQGSNGHIRIEEGVLHALLLVPAYKHGLHSLEKIISTSRLSGRTKFDVAALPPEEQITLHVDGRIFMSYLRAPKLQPALRERIAQGLFETYKQRRIEMCKSEDERQALEHDRSMRDWEELTPELKESTRSQADDIPRKLRAVGCFMLDQDRGEPLVRVPEFSTGELDMLSEMEHERFNAERLQRQWRMGPRNSKQRTTPFLVPWRDLTQEWKDVDRVMVECVPRILEKNGWRIYRMAEEI
;
A
#
# COMPACT_ATOMS: atom_id res chain seq x y z
N MET A 1 -3.70 -43.28 3.73
CA MET A 1 -2.96 -42.33 2.88
C MET A 1 -1.54 -42.22 3.44
N SER A 2 -0.50 -42.41 2.65
CA SER A 2 0.89 -42.31 3.13
C SER A 2 1.20 -40.84 3.45
N SER A 3 1.47 -40.51 4.71
CA SER A 3 1.90 -39.17 5.13
C SER A 3 3.21 -38.81 4.43
N ARG A 4 3.28 -37.64 3.79
CA ARG A 4 4.55 -37.13 3.20
C ARG A 4 5.53 -36.82 4.33
N VAL A 5 6.82 -37.14 4.12
CA VAL A 5 7.86 -36.89 5.12
C VAL A 5 8.62 -35.62 4.78
N LEU A 6 8.70 -34.70 5.74
CA LEU A 6 9.56 -33.52 5.69
C LEU A 6 10.79 -33.81 6.57
N LEU A 7 11.97 -33.68 5.97
CA LEU A 7 13.26 -33.82 6.65
C LEU A 7 13.82 -32.40 6.85
N VAL A 8 14.14 -32.03 8.09
CA VAL A 8 14.70 -30.71 8.38
C VAL A 8 16.13 -30.88 8.88
N ALA A 9 17.08 -30.24 8.20
CA ALA A 9 18.50 -30.30 8.52
C ALA A 9 19.15 -28.92 8.32
N GLY A 10 20.30 -28.68 8.94
CA GLY A 10 21.00 -27.41 8.80
C GLY A 10 21.74 -26.97 10.05
N ALA A 11 22.00 -25.66 10.08
CA ALA A 11 22.50 -24.94 11.25
C ALA A 11 21.47 -24.98 12.39
N ILE A 12 21.97 -25.00 13.63
CA ILE A 12 21.17 -24.83 14.84
C ILE A 12 21.79 -23.71 15.65
N SER A 13 20.98 -22.71 15.98
CA SER A 13 21.33 -21.68 16.96
C SER A 13 20.94 -22.12 18.38
N TYR A 14 21.76 -21.76 19.36
CA TYR A 14 21.47 -21.81 20.80
C TYR A 14 21.46 -20.39 21.35
N ASP A 15 20.27 -19.79 21.35
CA ASP A 15 20.03 -18.40 21.69
C ASP A 15 19.90 -18.27 23.21
N HIS A 16 20.82 -17.50 23.79
CA HIS A 16 20.87 -17.21 25.23
C HIS A 16 19.99 -15.98 25.50
N ILE A 17 18.78 -16.24 25.98
CA ILE A 17 17.73 -15.24 26.16
C ILE A 17 17.78 -14.72 27.60
N VAL A 18 18.17 -13.47 27.77
CA VAL A 18 18.17 -12.73 29.03
C VAL A 18 16.88 -11.94 29.14
N TYR A 19 16.14 -12.06 30.25
CA TYR A 19 14.85 -11.40 30.43
C TYR A 19 14.64 -10.93 31.88
N PRO A 20 13.84 -9.86 32.11
CA PRO A 20 13.65 -9.31 33.45
C PRO A 20 12.85 -10.25 34.35
N MET A 21 13.23 -10.35 35.63
CA MET A 21 12.44 -11.06 36.63
C MET A 21 11.12 -10.33 36.89
N THR A 22 10.00 -11.02 36.67
CA THR A 22 8.70 -10.54 37.12
C THR A 22 8.49 -10.96 38.57
N LEU A 23 8.82 -10.08 39.53
CA LEU A 23 8.43 -10.29 40.92
C LEU A 23 6.89 -10.26 40.99
N GLY A 24 6.29 -11.33 41.50
CA GLY A 24 4.86 -11.39 41.76
C GLY A 24 4.45 -10.28 42.71
N CYS A 25 3.92 -9.17 42.19
CA CYS A 25 3.31 -8.13 43.01
C CYS A 25 1.93 -8.61 43.46
N ASP A 26 1.83 -9.03 44.72
CA ASP A 26 0.56 -9.01 45.44
C ASP A 26 -0.07 -7.62 45.33
N HIS A 27 -1.35 -7.57 44.97
CA HIS A 27 -2.08 -6.40 44.46
C HIS A 27 -2.31 -5.23 45.45
N HIS A 28 -1.56 -5.11 46.55
CA HIS A 28 -1.84 -4.13 47.61
C HIS A 28 -0.84 -2.97 47.81
N THR A 29 0.29 -2.91 47.09
CA THR A 29 1.32 -1.87 47.37
C THR A 29 1.81 -1.06 46.17
N ALA A 30 1.17 -1.14 45.00
CA ALA A 30 1.61 -0.43 43.79
C ALA A 30 1.04 1.00 43.60
N ARG A 31 0.67 1.72 44.67
CA ARG A 31 0.11 3.09 44.57
C ARG A 31 0.95 4.21 45.20
N THR A 32 2.15 3.93 45.70
CA THR A 32 2.95 4.95 46.42
C THR A 32 4.41 5.06 46.00
N ALA A 33 4.82 4.51 44.85
CA ALA A 33 6.21 4.56 44.40
C ALA A 33 6.35 5.31 43.07
N ASP A 34 6.06 6.61 43.07
CA ASP A 34 6.34 7.50 41.91
C ASP A 34 7.12 8.77 42.31
N GLN A 35 7.81 8.78 43.46
CA GLN A 35 8.53 9.99 43.93
C GLN A 35 9.92 9.78 44.53
N THR A 36 10.54 8.61 44.46
CA THR A 36 11.93 8.45 44.92
C THR A 36 12.73 7.58 43.97
N GLY A 37 13.67 8.20 43.23
CA GLY A 37 14.61 7.55 42.31
C GLY A 37 15.60 6.61 42.99
N ARG A 38 15.12 5.53 43.61
CA ARG A 38 15.92 4.37 43.99
C ARG A 38 15.74 3.31 42.90
N ARG A 39 16.79 3.06 42.12
CA ARG A 39 16.91 1.89 41.24
C ARG A 39 16.69 0.64 42.09
N HIS A 40 15.55 -0.04 41.90
CA HIS A 40 15.44 -1.43 42.33
C HIS A 40 16.51 -2.24 41.57
N GLU A 41 17.22 -3.13 42.25
CA GLU A 41 18.09 -4.11 41.60
C GLU A 41 17.22 -5.01 40.71
N GLU A 42 17.14 -4.69 39.42
CA GLU A 42 16.46 -5.50 38.40
C GLU A 42 17.27 -6.78 38.19
N GLY A 43 16.89 -7.86 38.87
CA GLY A 43 17.44 -9.18 38.58
C GLY A 43 16.95 -9.68 37.22
N SER A 44 17.84 -10.27 36.42
CA SER A 44 17.52 -10.90 35.15
C SER A 44 17.66 -12.41 35.23
N GLN A 45 16.82 -13.13 34.49
CA GLN A 45 16.93 -14.58 34.29
C GLN A 45 17.49 -14.87 32.89
N LEU A 46 18.05 -16.07 32.73
CA LEU A 46 18.61 -16.56 31.48
C LEU A 46 17.95 -17.89 31.12
N VAL A 47 17.50 -18.03 29.88
CA VAL A 47 17.04 -19.29 29.32
C VAL A 47 17.69 -19.54 27.96
N ILE A 48 17.89 -20.80 27.59
CA ILE A 48 18.44 -21.18 26.29
C ILE A 48 17.30 -21.72 25.43
N ARG A 49 17.15 -21.17 24.22
CA ARG A 49 16.23 -21.68 23.18
C ARG A 49 16.99 -22.03 21.92
N THR A 50 16.48 -23.01 21.19
CA THR A 50 17.04 -23.44 19.91
C THR A 50 16.33 -22.72 18.76
N GLY A 51 17.09 -22.34 17.73
CA GLY A 51 16.56 -21.66 16.54
C GLY A 51 16.92 -22.37 15.23
N GLU A 52 16.80 -21.63 14.12
CA GLU A 52 17.15 -22.10 12.76
C GLU A 52 16.46 -23.41 12.36
N ALA A 53 17.20 -24.48 12.02
CA ALA A 53 16.65 -25.75 11.57
C ALA A 53 15.75 -26.41 12.63
N ASP A 54 16.10 -26.28 13.91
CA ASP A 54 15.30 -26.87 14.97
C ASP A 54 13.95 -26.16 15.13
N LEU A 55 13.94 -24.83 15.09
CA LEU A 55 12.71 -24.05 15.13
C LEU A 55 11.79 -24.36 13.93
N VAL A 56 12.36 -24.52 12.73
CA VAL A 56 11.61 -24.98 11.55
C VAL A 56 10.96 -26.35 11.80
N ALA A 57 11.72 -27.30 12.36
CA ALA A 57 11.22 -28.64 12.66
C ALA A 57 10.11 -28.62 13.71
N GLN A 58 10.24 -27.83 14.78
CA GLN A 58 9.22 -27.68 15.81
C GLN A 58 7.93 -27.07 15.24
N MET A 59 8.04 -26.02 14.42
CA MET A 59 6.87 -25.38 13.77
C MET A 59 6.15 -26.33 12.80
N LEU A 60 6.90 -27.05 11.97
CA LEU A 60 6.32 -28.05 11.07
C LEU A 60 5.66 -29.20 11.85
N THR A 61 6.25 -29.61 12.98
CA THR A 61 5.69 -30.65 13.84
C THR A 61 4.36 -30.20 14.46
N ALA A 62 4.26 -28.95 14.89
CA ALA A 62 3.00 -28.38 15.38
C ALA A 62 1.90 -28.31 14.30
N ALA A 63 2.27 -28.06 13.03
CA ALA A 63 1.33 -28.06 11.91
C ALA A 63 0.95 -29.48 11.41
N ALA A 64 1.72 -30.51 11.78
CA ALA A 64 1.59 -31.86 11.24
C ALA A 64 0.17 -32.47 11.32
N PRO A 65 -0.59 -32.32 12.44
CA PRO A 65 -1.93 -32.90 12.55
C PRO A 65 -2.93 -32.38 11.52
N GLN A 66 -2.77 -31.12 11.07
CA GLN A 66 -3.72 -30.45 10.17
C GLN A 66 -3.38 -30.68 8.69
N HIS A 67 -2.09 -30.92 8.39
CA HIS A 67 -1.58 -31.03 7.03
C HIS A 67 -1.24 -32.47 6.60
N GLY A 68 -1.44 -33.47 7.47
CA GLY A 68 -1.19 -34.88 7.13
C GLY A 68 0.28 -35.19 6.81
N ILE A 69 1.21 -34.44 7.39
CA ILE A 69 2.65 -34.56 7.17
C ILE A 69 3.33 -35.25 8.37
N ARG A 70 4.48 -35.87 8.12
CA ARG A 70 5.38 -36.39 9.15
C ARG A 70 6.69 -35.63 9.10
N VAL A 71 7.14 -35.10 10.24
CA VAL A 71 8.36 -34.29 10.31
C VAL A 71 9.45 -35.08 11.02
N LEU A 72 10.66 -35.09 10.46
CA LEU A 72 11.86 -35.60 11.09
C LEU A 72 12.86 -34.44 11.22
N GLY A 73 13.02 -33.96 12.44
CA GLY A 73 13.94 -32.86 12.79
C GLY A 73 15.35 -33.33 13.15
N PRO A 74 16.28 -32.38 13.34
CA PRO A 74 17.66 -32.68 13.68
C PRO A 74 17.79 -33.36 15.06
N ALA A 75 18.75 -34.29 15.19
CA ALA A 75 19.04 -34.92 16.48
C ALA A 75 19.80 -33.97 17.43
N LEU A 76 19.13 -33.50 18.48
CA LEU A 76 19.72 -32.65 19.52
C LEU A 76 20.39 -33.49 20.63
N GLN A 77 21.51 -32.98 21.18
CA GLN A 77 22.09 -33.54 22.40
C GLN A 77 21.30 -33.05 23.61
N GLN A 78 20.98 -33.94 24.55
CA GLN A 78 20.35 -33.58 25.83
C GLN A 78 21.19 -32.50 26.54
N PRO A 79 20.57 -31.42 27.06
CA PRO A 79 21.29 -30.39 27.80
C PRO A 79 21.79 -30.98 29.14
N GLY A 80 22.96 -31.61 29.11
CA GLY A 80 23.66 -32.02 30.33
C GLY A 80 24.16 -30.80 31.11
N SER A 81 24.58 -31.03 32.36
CA SER A 81 25.06 -30.05 33.35
C SER A 81 26.25 -29.16 32.93
N ASN A 82 26.70 -29.25 31.68
CA ASN A 82 27.82 -28.54 31.07
C ASN A 82 27.41 -27.52 29.97
N CYS A 83 26.12 -27.17 29.85
CA CYS A 83 25.59 -26.23 28.86
C CYS A 83 26.31 -24.87 28.81
N PHE A 84 26.92 -24.43 29.91
CA PHE A 84 27.64 -23.16 29.99
C PHE A 84 29.03 -23.14 29.35
N LYS A 85 29.59 -24.29 28.95
CA LYS A 85 31.02 -24.30 28.55
C LYS A 85 31.32 -23.95 27.10
N ASN A 86 30.45 -24.12 26.08
CA ASN A 86 30.91 -23.95 24.69
C ASN A 86 29.91 -23.64 23.53
N HIS A 87 28.58 -23.50 23.70
CA HIS A 87 27.67 -23.53 22.53
C HIS A 87 26.78 -22.29 22.29
N ALA A 88 26.97 -21.17 22.97
CA ALA A 88 26.18 -19.95 22.70
C ALA A 88 26.43 -19.45 21.27
N THR A 89 25.37 -19.35 20.45
CA THR A 89 25.43 -18.76 19.10
C THR A 89 24.98 -17.30 19.11
N SER A 90 24.16 -16.93 20.07
CA SER A 90 23.71 -15.56 20.25
C SER A 90 23.34 -15.27 21.70
N VAL A 91 23.36 -14.00 22.05
CA VAL A 91 22.82 -13.46 23.30
C VAL A 91 21.76 -12.43 22.95
N CYS A 92 20.58 -12.60 23.53
CA CYS A 92 19.38 -11.83 23.22
C CYS A 92 18.83 -11.24 24.52
N ASP A 93 18.78 -9.92 24.64
CA ASP A 93 18.17 -9.23 25.77
C ASP A 93 16.71 -8.92 25.42
N LEU A 94 15.78 -9.33 26.29
CA LEU A 94 14.35 -9.13 26.11
C LEU A 94 13.81 -8.01 26.99
N SER A 95 12.89 -7.24 26.44
CA SER A 95 12.07 -6.26 27.15
C SER A 95 10.62 -6.72 27.21
N LEU A 96 9.92 -6.43 28.31
CA LEU A 96 8.50 -6.73 28.46
C LEU A 96 7.68 -5.86 27.49
N LYS A 97 6.82 -6.49 26.70
CA LYS A 97 5.81 -5.85 25.87
C LYS A 97 4.52 -5.76 26.69
N SER A 98 3.87 -4.59 26.74
CA SER A 98 2.75 -4.31 27.67
C SER A 98 1.74 -5.46 27.72
N GLN A 99 1.24 -5.78 28.93
CA GLN A 99 0.34 -6.90 29.20
C GLN A 99 -0.80 -6.96 28.17
N SER A 100 -0.93 -8.11 27.48
CA SER A 100 -2.05 -8.33 26.57
C SER A 100 -3.36 -8.45 27.36
N LEU A 101 -4.49 -8.31 26.66
CA LEU A 101 -5.83 -8.56 27.20
C LEU A 101 -5.98 -9.95 27.87
N ASP A 102 -5.09 -10.90 27.55
CA ASP A 102 -5.08 -12.28 28.05
C ASP A 102 -4.24 -12.50 29.33
N LYS A 103 -3.73 -11.44 29.96
CA LYS A 103 -2.96 -11.46 31.23
C LYS A 103 -1.62 -12.24 31.22
N THR A 104 -1.18 -12.82 30.09
CA THR A 104 0.15 -13.44 29.98
C THR A 104 1.21 -12.45 29.51
N PRO A 105 2.40 -12.40 30.12
CA PRO A 105 3.47 -11.51 29.69
C PRO A 105 4.01 -11.92 28.31
N SER A 106 4.23 -10.92 27.45
CA SER A 106 4.87 -11.08 26.14
C SER A 106 6.15 -10.24 26.10
N TYR A 107 7.12 -10.65 25.30
CA TYR A 107 8.45 -10.05 25.28
C TYR A 107 8.90 -9.72 23.85
N SER A 108 9.63 -8.61 23.71
CA SER A 108 10.25 -8.19 22.46
C SER A 108 11.77 -8.15 22.58
N VAL A 109 12.48 -8.40 21.48
CA VAL A 109 13.94 -8.30 21.42
C VAL A 109 14.36 -6.85 21.58
N GLU A 110 15.13 -6.57 22.64
CA GLU A 110 15.73 -5.26 22.88
C GLU A 110 17.11 -5.18 22.25
N ARG A 111 17.94 -6.20 22.46
CA ARG A 111 19.29 -6.27 21.90
C ARG A 111 19.59 -7.69 21.45
N PHE A 112 20.33 -7.78 20.35
CA PHE A 112 20.82 -9.04 19.82
C PHE A 112 22.33 -8.93 19.56
N ARG A 113 23.07 -9.94 19.98
CA ARG A 113 24.51 -10.07 19.74
C ARG A 113 24.80 -11.49 19.28
N GLN A 114 25.44 -11.62 18.12
CA GLN A 114 25.97 -12.91 17.69
C GLN A 114 27.24 -13.23 18.49
N VAL A 115 27.35 -14.45 19.01
CA VAL A 115 28.45 -14.91 19.87
C VAL A 115 28.83 -16.33 19.45
N GLY A 116 30.09 -16.74 19.64
CA GLY A 116 30.50 -18.15 19.43
C GLY A 116 31.16 -18.45 18.09
N HIS A 117 31.22 -19.74 17.74
CA HIS A 117 31.95 -20.29 16.60
C HIS A 117 31.01 -20.65 15.44
N ARG A 118 31.58 -21.00 14.28
CA ARG A 118 30.84 -21.48 13.10
C ARG A 118 29.82 -22.59 13.47
N PRO A 119 28.57 -22.53 12.99
CA PRO A 119 27.54 -23.52 13.29
C PRO A 119 27.95 -24.94 12.89
N LEU A 120 27.44 -25.93 13.62
CA LEU A 120 27.58 -27.35 13.28
C LEU A 120 26.36 -27.80 12.48
N TRP A 121 26.57 -28.55 11.42
CA TRP A 121 25.49 -29.22 10.70
C TRP A 121 24.79 -30.26 11.58
N ARG A 122 23.46 -30.26 11.58
CA ARG A 122 22.63 -31.27 12.24
C ARG A 122 21.54 -31.76 11.28
N SER A 123 21.28 -33.06 11.31
CA SER A 123 20.29 -33.72 10.46
C SER A 123 19.53 -34.81 11.24
N PRO A 124 18.35 -35.24 10.74
CA PRO A 124 17.62 -36.37 11.32
C PRO A 124 18.39 -37.68 11.11
N THR A 125 18.23 -38.62 12.03
CA THR A 125 18.76 -39.99 11.87
C THR A 125 17.93 -40.74 10.82
N LEU A 126 18.57 -41.07 9.69
CA LEU A 126 17.92 -41.82 8.61
C LEU A 126 18.11 -43.32 8.82
N GLU A 127 17.09 -44.00 9.33
CA GLU A 127 17.06 -45.47 9.33
C GLU A 127 16.81 -45.99 7.90
N LYS A 128 17.63 -46.93 7.42
CA LYS A 128 17.63 -47.44 6.03
C LYS A 128 16.28 -48.01 5.55
N ALA A 129 15.35 -48.34 6.46
CA ALA A 129 14.03 -48.89 6.14
C ALA A 129 12.90 -47.84 6.01
N THR A 130 13.15 -46.57 6.34
CA THR A 130 12.09 -45.57 6.60
C THR A 130 12.04 -44.44 5.57
N ILE A 131 12.96 -44.41 4.59
CA ILE A 131 13.00 -43.38 3.55
C ILE A 131 11.93 -43.69 2.48
N LEU A 132 10.70 -43.26 2.74
CA LEU A 132 9.61 -43.30 1.76
C LEU A 132 9.98 -42.44 0.53
N PRO A 133 9.57 -42.83 -0.69
CA PRO A 133 9.79 -42.02 -1.89
C PRO A 133 8.94 -40.75 -1.85
N GLY A 134 9.56 -39.58 -2.08
CA GLY A 134 8.86 -38.30 -2.19
C GLY A 134 9.06 -37.31 -1.03
N ASN A 135 10.18 -37.40 -0.31
CA ASN A 135 10.48 -36.53 0.82
C ASN A 135 10.88 -35.12 0.37
N THR A 136 10.48 -34.13 1.15
CA THR A 136 10.95 -32.75 1.04
C THR A 136 12.06 -32.53 2.07
N VAL A 137 13.22 -32.06 1.63
CA VAL A 137 14.32 -31.68 2.52
C VAL A 137 14.32 -30.16 2.67
N VAL A 138 14.27 -29.69 3.91
CA VAL A 138 14.45 -28.29 4.28
C VAL A 138 15.85 -28.13 4.85
N ILE A 139 16.63 -27.22 4.27
CA ILE A 139 18.00 -26.91 4.63
C ILE A 139 18.04 -25.50 5.20
N ALA A 140 18.60 -25.33 6.40
CA ALA A 140 18.84 -24.01 6.98
C ALA A 140 20.35 -23.72 7.08
N GLY A 141 20.76 -22.55 6.59
CA GLY A 141 22.14 -22.08 6.59
C GLY A 141 22.93 -22.47 5.34
N SER A 142 24.14 -21.92 5.21
CA SER A 142 25.00 -22.09 4.03
C SER A 142 26.25 -22.91 4.31
N GLY A 143 26.71 -23.64 3.31
CA GLY A 143 27.80 -24.61 3.43
C GLY A 143 29.08 -24.05 4.07
N GLU A 144 29.57 -22.95 3.53
CA GLU A 144 30.80 -22.27 3.99
C GLU A 144 30.71 -21.71 5.42
N SER A 145 29.48 -21.51 5.91
CA SER A 145 29.26 -21.07 7.29
C SER A 145 29.50 -22.20 8.30
N PHE A 146 29.42 -23.46 7.89
CA PHE A 146 29.58 -24.59 8.78
C PHE A 146 31.04 -24.81 9.19
N LYS A 147 31.21 -25.40 10.38
CA LYS A 147 32.52 -25.87 10.83
C LYS A 147 33.01 -27.07 10.00
N ASP A 148 32.09 -27.95 9.60
CA ASP A 148 32.33 -29.12 8.76
C ASP A 148 31.12 -29.36 7.85
N ILE A 149 31.39 -29.56 6.56
CA ILE A 149 30.40 -29.67 5.48
C ILE A 149 30.10 -31.13 5.11
N GLU A 150 31.01 -32.06 5.38
CA GLU A 150 30.90 -33.47 4.94
C GLU A 150 29.59 -34.13 5.40
N PRO A 151 29.14 -33.96 6.67
CA PRO A 151 27.87 -34.53 7.14
C PRO A 151 26.64 -34.03 6.37
N ALA A 152 26.70 -32.81 5.81
CA ALA A 152 25.62 -32.25 5.00
C ALA A 152 25.55 -32.93 3.62
N LEU A 153 26.71 -33.13 3.00
CA LEU A 153 26.83 -33.78 1.68
C LEU A 153 26.38 -35.25 1.77
N ASP A 154 26.84 -35.98 2.79
CA ASP A 154 26.47 -37.37 3.04
C ASP A 154 24.97 -37.55 3.29
N PHE A 155 24.38 -36.61 4.04
CA PHE A 155 22.94 -36.60 4.31
C PHE A 155 22.13 -36.44 3.02
N LEU A 156 22.50 -35.50 2.14
CA LEU A 156 21.77 -35.26 0.89
C LEU A 156 21.88 -36.43 -0.09
N GLN A 157 23.06 -37.06 -0.17
CA GLN A 157 23.27 -38.27 -0.96
C GLN A 157 22.41 -39.44 -0.47
N SER A 158 22.25 -39.56 0.86
CA SER A 158 21.47 -40.62 1.50
C SER A 158 19.96 -40.38 1.44
N ALA A 159 19.52 -39.13 1.65
CA ALA A 159 18.11 -38.75 1.71
C ALA A 159 17.39 -38.81 0.35
N LYS A 160 18.13 -38.59 -0.75
CA LYS A 160 17.61 -38.52 -2.13
C LYS A 160 16.28 -37.73 -2.22
N PRO A 161 16.30 -36.43 -1.87
CA PRO A 161 15.10 -35.62 -1.81
C PRO A 161 14.39 -35.55 -3.15
N ARG A 162 13.06 -35.47 -3.12
CA ARG A 162 12.27 -35.07 -4.28
C ARG A 162 12.17 -33.56 -4.40
N TYR A 163 12.14 -32.85 -3.28
CA TYR A 163 12.07 -31.40 -3.20
C TYR A 163 13.13 -30.89 -2.24
N ILE A 164 13.74 -29.75 -2.57
CA ILE A 164 14.72 -29.08 -1.72
C ILE A 164 14.23 -27.65 -1.47
N LEU A 165 14.02 -27.30 -0.20
CA LEU A 165 13.89 -25.91 0.23
C LEU A 165 15.19 -25.54 0.96
N HIS A 166 15.88 -24.51 0.47
CA HIS A 166 17.14 -24.07 1.05
C HIS A 166 17.03 -22.63 1.54
N HIS A 167 16.96 -22.44 2.85
CA HIS A 167 17.16 -21.13 3.47
C HIS A 167 18.66 -20.84 3.53
N MET A 168 19.13 -20.00 2.61
CA MET A 168 20.53 -19.66 2.42
C MET A 168 20.87 -18.38 3.18
N THR A 169 21.96 -18.42 3.95
CA THR A 169 22.54 -17.25 4.63
C THR A 169 23.93 -16.95 4.06
N ARG A 170 24.57 -15.84 4.44
CA ARG A 170 25.92 -15.54 3.92
C ARG A 170 26.98 -16.61 4.29
N PRO A 171 27.95 -16.88 3.39
CA PRO A 171 28.10 -16.31 2.05
C PRO A 171 27.11 -16.91 1.04
N LEU A 172 26.61 -16.08 0.12
CA LEU A 172 25.58 -16.47 -0.85
C LEU A 172 26.20 -17.11 -2.11
N ALA A 173 25.48 -18.06 -2.72
CA ALA A 173 25.77 -18.64 -4.05
C ALA A 173 27.14 -19.33 -4.21
N VAL A 174 27.78 -19.75 -3.11
CA VAL A 174 29.12 -20.35 -3.12
C VAL A 174 29.22 -21.58 -2.23
N GLY A 175 30.21 -22.43 -2.54
CA GLY A 175 30.63 -23.54 -1.71
C GLY A 175 30.03 -24.91 -2.11
N PRO A 176 30.59 -26.01 -1.57
CA PRO A 176 30.27 -27.37 -2.01
C PRO A 176 28.79 -27.77 -1.87
N LEU A 177 28.11 -27.28 -0.82
CA LEU A 177 26.68 -27.55 -0.63
C LEU A 177 25.84 -26.90 -1.73
N TRP A 178 26.16 -25.66 -2.10
CA TRP A 178 25.45 -24.97 -3.17
C TRP A 178 25.69 -25.63 -4.52
N ASP A 179 26.95 -25.97 -4.82
CA ASP A 179 27.32 -26.67 -6.05
C ASP A 179 26.62 -28.02 -6.21
N LEU A 180 26.33 -28.71 -5.11
CA LEU A 180 25.58 -29.96 -5.11
C LEU A 180 24.08 -29.75 -5.44
N ILE A 181 23.44 -28.72 -4.89
CA ILE A 181 21.97 -28.57 -4.95
C ILE A 181 21.47 -27.63 -6.05
N ARG A 182 22.30 -26.70 -6.57
CA ARG A 182 21.88 -25.60 -7.47
C ARG A 182 21.17 -26.03 -8.76
N ASN A 183 21.38 -27.28 -9.18
CA ASN A 183 20.75 -27.85 -10.38
C ASN A 183 19.40 -28.55 -10.09
N GLY A 184 18.99 -28.61 -8.82
CA GLY A 184 17.80 -29.32 -8.36
C GLY A 184 18.06 -30.75 -7.92
N PRO A 185 17.08 -31.39 -7.26
CA PRO A 185 17.15 -32.80 -6.88
C PRO A 185 17.26 -33.73 -8.10
N MET A 186 17.94 -34.85 -7.94
CA MET A 186 18.11 -35.85 -9.00
C MET A 186 16.85 -36.70 -9.16
N THR A 187 16.37 -36.85 -10.40
CA THR A 187 15.30 -37.79 -10.75
C THR A 187 15.79 -39.25 -10.66
N ARG A 188 14.86 -40.21 -10.79
CA ARG A 188 15.20 -41.65 -10.84
C ARG A 188 16.17 -42.00 -11.97
N ASP A 189 16.14 -41.23 -13.05
CA ASP A 189 16.96 -41.43 -14.25
C ASP A 189 18.30 -40.69 -14.18
N GLY A 190 18.62 -40.05 -13.04
CA GLY A 190 19.88 -39.32 -12.83
C GLY A 190 19.93 -37.93 -13.46
N VAL A 191 18.81 -37.43 -13.98
CA VAL A 191 18.69 -36.08 -14.55
C VAL A 191 18.26 -35.10 -13.44
N PRO A 192 18.90 -33.92 -13.28
CA PRO A 192 18.46 -32.90 -12.34
C PRO A 192 17.07 -32.34 -12.67
N ASP A 193 16.21 -32.16 -11.67
CA ASP A 193 14.89 -31.54 -11.79
C ASP A 193 14.87 -30.16 -11.08
N PRO A 194 15.22 -29.08 -11.79
CA PRO A 194 15.42 -27.76 -11.19
C PRO A 194 14.15 -27.20 -10.55
N ASP A 195 12.97 -27.43 -11.13
CA ASP A 195 11.71 -26.85 -10.64
C ASP A 195 11.33 -27.27 -9.22
N PHE A 196 12.03 -28.26 -8.67
CA PHE A 196 11.83 -28.84 -7.35
C PHE A 196 12.83 -28.28 -6.31
N LEU A 197 13.61 -27.27 -6.67
CA LEU A 197 14.43 -26.46 -5.77
C LEU A 197 13.77 -25.10 -5.53
N ALA A 198 13.68 -24.70 -4.25
CA ALA A 198 13.36 -23.33 -3.84
C ALA A 198 14.43 -22.79 -2.89
N VAL A 199 14.92 -21.60 -3.17
CA VAL A 199 15.96 -20.92 -2.37
C VAL A 199 15.35 -19.69 -1.72
N ILE A 200 15.50 -19.60 -0.40
CA ILE A 200 15.03 -18.48 0.42
C ILE A 200 16.27 -17.69 0.85
N ILE A 201 16.28 -16.40 0.61
CA ILE A 201 17.33 -15.48 1.07
C ILE A 201 16.72 -14.22 1.67
N ASP A 202 17.40 -13.62 2.62
CA ASP A 202 17.04 -12.31 3.16
C ASP A 202 17.70 -11.19 2.34
N ALA A 203 16.96 -10.10 2.09
CA ALA A 203 17.45 -8.95 1.31
C ALA A 203 18.70 -8.32 1.96
N ASP A 204 18.84 -8.41 3.28
CA ASP A 204 20.02 -7.93 4.00
C ASP A 204 21.28 -8.73 3.70
N ASP A 205 21.16 -10.03 3.43
CA ASP A 205 22.28 -10.83 2.97
C ASP A 205 22.69 -10.45 1.54
N ILE A 206 21.73 -10.11 0.67
CA ILE A 206 22.01 -9.59 -0.68
C ILE A 206 22.73 -8.24 -0.61
N ARG A 207 22.24 -7.31 0.23
CA ARG A 207 22.87 -6.00 0.44
C ARG A 207 24.29 -6.14 0.96
N ALA A 208 24.50 -7.04 1.91
CA ALA A 208 25.81 -7.25 2.51
C ALA A 208 26.80 -7.97 1.58
N GLU A 209 26.35 -8.60 0.50
CA GLU A 209 27.19 -9.08 -0.61
C GLU A 209 27.55 -7.97 -1.62
N GLY A 210 27.11 -6.73 -1.36
CA GLY A 210 27.44 -5.54 -2.15
C GLY A 210 26.45 -5.21 -3.26
N ILE A 211 25.27 -5.83 -3.29
CA ILE A 211 24.22 -5.48 -4.26
C ILE A 211 23.40 -4.31 -3.71
N PRO A 212 23.33 -3.17 -4.41
CA PRO A 212 22.53 -2.05 -3.97
C PRO A 212 21.04 -2.36 -4.12
N LEU A 213 20.37 -2.64 -3.01
CA LEU A 213 18.91 -2.72 -2.92
C LEU A 213 18.41 -1.63 -1.97
N SER A 214 17.55 -0.75 -2.44
CA SER A 214 16.89 0.25 -1.59
C SER A 214 16.21 -0.40 -0.39
N ARG A 215 16.26 0.31 0.74
CA ARG A 215 15.61 -0.07 2.00
C ARG A 215 14.52 0.95 2.28
N ALA A 216 13.33 0.47 2.58
CA ALA A 216 12.20 1.24 3.12
C ALA A 216 11.69 2.49 2.35
N LEU A 217 12.22 2.86 1.18
CA LEU A 217 11.76 4.02 0.40
C LEU A 217 10.37 3.81 -0.22
N SER A 218 10.26 2.82 -1.10
CA SER A 218 9.02 2.36 -1.74
C SER A 218 9.22 0.94 -2.26
N TRP A 219 8.13 0.18 -2.37
CA TRP A 219 8.17 -1.15 -2.97
C TRP A 219 8.55 -1.11 -4.46
N GLU A 220 8.17 -0.05 -5.18
CA GLU A 220 8.60 0.19 -6.55
C GLU A 220 10.12 0.33 -6.67
N SER A 221 10.75 1.14 -5.82
CA SER A 221 12.21 1.33 -5.85
C SER A 221 12.95 0.03 -5.49
N THR A 222 12.44 -0.74 -4.52
CA THR A 222 13.01 -2.06 -4.19
C THR A 222 12.92 -3.03 -5.38
N ALA A 223 11.78 -3.07 -6.07
CA ALA A 223 11.58 -3.92 -7.24
C ALA A 223 12.42 -3.46 -8.45
N GLU A 224 12.56 -2.15 -8.67
CA GLU A 224 13.44 -1.62 -9.71
C GLU A 224 14.91 -1.95 -9.46
N ASP A 225 15.39 -1.76 -8.23
CA ASP A 225 16.77 -2.12 -7.85
C ASP A 225 17.01 -3.61 -7.97
N PHE A 226 16.02 -4.43 -7.60
CA PHE A 226 16.09 -5.89 -7.78
C PHE A 226 16.31 -6.27 -9.25
N VAL A 227 15.49 -5.71 -10.16
CA VAL A 227 15.61 -5.99 -11.61
C VAL A 227 16.93 -5.46 -12.18
N ARG A 228 17.36 -4.26 -11.79
CA ARG A 228 18.58 -3.62 -12.33
C ARG A 228 19.88 -4.24 -11.82
N ASN A 229 19.91 -4.67 -10.55
CA ASN A 229 21.18 -4.95 -9.88
C ASN A 229 21.45 -6.46 -9.67
N LEU A 230 20.42 -7.31 -9.60
CA LEU A 230 20.64 -8.73 -9.26
C LEU A 230 21.42 -9.48 -10.35
N GLY A 231 21.22 -9.15 -11.63
CA GLY A 231 21.91 -9.78 -12.76
C GLY A 231 23.26 -9.16 -13.16
N SER A 232 23.65 -8.02 -12.59
CA SER A 232 24.73 -7.17 -13.15
C SER A 232 26.12 -7.46 -12.56
N ASN A 233 26.21 -8.18 -11.43
CA ASN A 233 27.46 -8.33 -10.68
C ASN A 233 28.23 -9.65 -10.93
N GLY A 234 27.70 -10.59 -11.72
CA GLY A 234 28.36 -11.89 -12.05
C GLY A 234 28.47 -12.89 -10.89
N ARG A 235 28.50 -12.39 -9.65
CA ARG A 235 28.76 -13.16 -8.43
C ARG A 235 27.56 -13.98 -7.96
N LEU A 236 26.34 -13.53 -8.27
CA LEU A 236 25.09 -14.20 -7.88
C LEU A 236 24.35 -14.82 -9.09
N ASP A 237 25.01 -15.02 -10.23
CA ASP A 237 24.39 -15.51 -11.46
C ASP A 237 23.65 -16.85 -11.26
N THR A 238 24.22 -17.72 -10.41
CA THR A 238 23.60 -19.01 -10.08
C THR A 238 22.33 -18.86 -9.22
N LEU A 239 22.20 -17.77 -8.45
CA LEU A 239 20.96 -17.44 -7.72
C LEU A 239 19.93 -16.77 -8.62
N VAL A 240 20.37 -15.84 -9.49
CA VAL A 240 19.47 -15.19 -10.46
C VAL A 240 18.82 -16.23 -11.36
N THR A 241 19.59 -17.23 -11.81
CA THR A 241 19.11 -18.33 -12.65
C THR A 241 18.42 -19.47 -11.87
N CYS A 242 18.19 -19.27 -10.57
CA CYS A 242 17.47 -20.23 -9.74
C CYS A 242 16.01 -20.37 -10.23
N PRO A 243 15.48 -21.61 -10.33
CA PRO A 243 14.11 -21.88 -10.77
C PRO A 243 13.05 -21.27 -9.84
N ASN A 244 13.31 -21.24 -8.53
CA ASN A 244 12.46 -20.58 -7.55
C ASN A 244 13.33 -19.82 -6.54
N LEU A 245 13.57 -18.54 -6.79
CA LEU A 245 14.25 -17.63 -5.87
C LEU A 245 13.22 -16.83 -5.08
N ILE A 246 13.30 -16.87 -3.75
CA ILE A 246 12.40 -16.19 -2.82
C ILE A 246 13.23 -15.25 -1.96
N VAL A 247 13.14 -13.96 -2.24
CA VAL A 247 13.87 -12.90 -1.50
C VAL A 247 12.94 -12.25 -0.51
N ARG A 248 13.28 -12.31 0.77
CA ARG A 248 12.49 -11.73 1.87
C ARG A 248 12.95 -10.33 2.23
N PHE A 249 12.00 -9.44 2.48
CA PHE A 249 12.17 -8.10 3.00
C PHE A 249 11.45 -8.03 4.34
N GLY A 250 12.10 -8.57 5.38
CA GLY A 250 11.54 -8.70 6.72
C GLY A 250 10.29 -9.58 6.78
N SER A 251 9.25 -9.07 7.44
CA SER A 251 7.92 -9.68 7.52
C SER A 251 6.90 -8.98 6.60
N GLU A 252 7.34 -7.96 5.88
CA GLU A 252 6.50 -7.02 5.15
C GLU A 252 6.49 -7.26 3.64
N GLY A 253 7.47 -7.98 3.07
CA GLY A 253 7.47 -8.27 1.65
C GLY A 253 8.36 -9.44 1.21
N VAL A 254 8.04 -9.97 0.03
CA VAL A 254 8.77 -11.07 -0.63
C VAL A 254 8.77 -10.83 -2.14
N ILE A 255 9.94 -10.92 -2.78
CA ILE A 255 10.04 -11.05 -4.23
C ILE A 255 10.25 -12.51 -4.59
N TYR A 256 9.37 -13.05 -5.42
CA TYR A 256 9.47 -14.36 -6.03
C TYR A 256 9.94 -14.22 -7.48
N HIS A 257 11.11 -14.79 -7.80
CA HIS A 257 11.70 -14.74 -9.12
C HIS A 257 11.93 -16.15 -9.67
N ARG A 258 11.55 -16.36 -10.94
CA ARG A 258 11.82 -17.59 -11.69
C ARG A 258 12.84 -17.31 -12.79
N GLY A 259 14.11 -17.52 -12.45
CA GLY A 259 15.24 -17.12 -13.30
C GLY A 259 15.32 -17.81 -14.65
N ARG A 260 14.85 -19.07 -14.74
CA ARG A 260 14.96 -19.88 -15.97
C ARG A 260 13.88 -19.57 -17.00
N ASP A 261 12.72 -19.09 -16.54
CA ASP A 261 11.54 -18.97 -17.39
C ASP A 261 11.44 -17.58 -18.04
N ALA A 262 12.37 -16.67 -17.75
CA ALA A 262 12.32 -15.25 -18.14
C ALA A 262 10.96 -14.58 -17.84
N VAL A 263 10.26 -15.07 -16.81
CA VAL A 263 8.97 -14.57 -16.37
C VAL A 263 9.20 -13.39 -15.42
N ASP A 264 8.31 -12.40 -15.52
CA ASP A 264 8.28 -11.27 -14.61
C ASP A 264 8.22 -11.74 -13.14
N PRO A 265 9.13 -11.27 -12.27
CA PRO A 265 9.08 -11.57 -10.83
C PRO A 265 7.74 -11.13 -10.23
N LYS A 266 7.29 -11.81 -9.18
CA LYS A 266 6.09 -11.45 -8.44
C LYS A 266 6.47 -10.86 -7.09
N LEU A 267 6.00 -9.66 -6.80
CA LEU A 267 6.16 -9.00 -5.51
C LEU A 267 4.93 -9.27 -4.65
N TYR A 268 5.16 -9.79 -3.44
CA TYR A 268 4.23 -9.81 -2.33
C TYR A 268 4.62 -8.71 -1.36
N TYR A 269 3.70 -7.84 -0.98
CA TYR A 269 4.04 -6.68 -0.16
C TYR A 269 2.89 -6.27 0.75
N SER A 270 3.25 -5.76 1.92
CA SER A 270 2.34 -5.12 2.86
C SER A 270 1.97 -3.75 2.30
N PRO A 271 0.68 -3.50 1.97
CA PRO A 271 0.25 -2.23 1.40
C PRO A 271 0.48 -1.03 2.32
N ARG A 272 0.62 -1.24 3.64
CA ARG A 272 0.68 -0.18 4.66
C ARG A 272 2.00 -0.09 5.42
N HIS A 273 2.90 -1.04 5.20
CA HIS A 273 4.16 -1.09 5.92
C HIS A 273 5.27 -1.34 4.92
N MET A 274 6.27 -0.47 4.93
CA MET A 274 7.52 -0.70 4.24
C MET A 274 8.41 -1.64 5.06
N GLU A 275 9.46 -2.14 4.42
CA GLU A 275 10.50 -2.93 5.07
C GLU A 275 11.00 -2.27 6.37
N GLY A 276 10.96 -3.01 7.47
CA GLY A 276 11.43 -2.55 8.78
C GLY A 276 10.53 -1.56 9.51
N GLU A 277 9.41 -1.13 8.93
CA GLU A 277 8.52 -0.12 9.54
C GLU A 277 7.75 -0.64 10.76
N ARG A 278 7.58 -1.96 10.89
CA ARG A 278 6.96 -2.57 12.09
C ARG A 278 7.87 -2.53 13.32
N LEU A 279 9.15 -2.20 13.14
CA LEU A 279 10.13 -2.11 14.22
C LEU A 279 9.99 -0.75 14.91
N ALA A 280 9.73 -0.77 16.22
CA ALA A 280 9.77 0.46 17.00
C ALA A 280 11.21 1.02 17.04
N PRO A 281 11.39 2.36 17.07
CA PRO A 281 12.71 2.96 17.15
C PRO A 281 13.54 2.38 18.30
N GLY A 282 14.76 1.93 18.00
CA GLY A 282 15.68 1.34 18.98
C GLY A 282 15.39 -0.11 19.38
N LYS A 283 14.36 -0.76 18.83
CA LYS A 283 14.12 -2.21 19.00
C LYS A 283 14.75 -3.02 17.87
N GLN A 284 15.00 -4.30 18.14
CA GLN A 284 15.54 -5.25 17.17
C GLN A 284 14.43 -6.12 16.59
N GLU A 285 14.71 -6.71 15.43
CA GLU A 285 13.80 -7.65 14.79
C GLU A 285 13.60 -8.91 15.65
N MET A 286 12.40 -9.48 15.59
CA MET A 286 12.10 -10.71 16.30
C MET A 286 12.98 -11.85 15.77
N LEU A 287 13.50 -12.69 16.67
CA LEU A 287 14.29 -13.86 16.27
C LEU A 287 13.40 -14.92 15.60
N GLY A 288 13.97 -15.67 14.68
CA GLY A 288 13.31 -16.84 14.07
C GLY A 288 12.28 -16.52 12.98
N LEU A 289 12.15 -15.26 12.53
CA LEU A 289 11.23 -14.90 11.43
C LEU A 289 11.53 -15.67 10.13
N ALA A 290 12.81 -15.89 9.86
CA ALA A 290 13.25 -16.71 8.73
C ALA A 290 12.83 -18.17 8.84
N SER A 291 12.99 -18.75 10.03
CA SER A 291 12.53 -20.11 10.33
C SER A 291 11.01 -20.21 10.22
N ALA A 292 10.27 -19.23 10.73
CA ALA A 292 8.82 -19.19 10.64
C ALA A 292 8.33 -19.11 9.18
N PHE A 293 8.94 -18.23 8.39
CA PHE A 293 8.66 -18.15 6.97
C PHE A 293 8.96 -19.47 6.25
N THR A 294 10.12 -20.06 6.51
CA THR A 294 10.56 -21.32 5.88
C THR A 294 9.63 -22.49 6.22
N ALA A 295 9.20 -22.59 7.49
CA ALA A 295 8.23 -23.59 7.94
C ALA A 295 6.88 -23.41 7.23
N GLY A 296 6.34 -22.18 7.18
CA GLY A 296 5.10 -21.89 6.46
C GLY A 296 5.22 -22.19 4.95
N LEU A 297 6.32 -21.79 4.31
CA LEU A 297 6.59 -22.07 2.89
C LEU A 297 6.54 -23.57 2.59
N ALA A 298 7.19 -24.38 3.43
CA ALA A 298 7.20 -25.84 3.26
C ALA A 298 5.80 -26.48 3.34
N LEU A 299 4.84 -25.88 4.05
CA LEU A 299 3.45 -26.36 4.08
C LEU A 299 2.72 -26.16 2.74
N GLY A 300 3.06 -25.12 1.98
CA GLY A 300 2.48 -24.90 0.64
C GLY A 300 2.82 -26.00 -0.37
N PHE A 301 3.87 -26.78 -0.09
CA PHE A 301 4.42 -27.81 -0.96
C PHE A 301 3.80 -29.19 -0.65
N ALA A 302 2.98 -29.29 0.42
CA ALA A 302 2.44 -30.54 0.93
C ALA A 302 1.45 -31.23 -0.02
N ASP A 303 0.77 -30.49 -0.92
CA ASP A 303 -0.33 -31.03 -1.74
C ASP A 303 -0.07 -31.01 -3.25
N SER A 304 0.73 -30.08 -3.77
CA SER A 304 0.83 -29.82 -5.22
C SER A 304 1.99 -30.56 -5.91
N LYS A 305 1.85 -30.79 -7.22
CA LYS A 305 2.91 -31.30 -8.13
C LYS A 305 2.81 -30.55 -9.47
N PRO A 306 3.73 -29.63 -9.83
CA PRO A 306 4.90 -29.13 -9.07
C PRO A 306 4.52 -28.31 -7.81
N PRO A 307 5.47 -27.85 -6.98
CA PRO A 307 5.21 -27.06 -5.77
C PRO A 307 4.47 -25.76 -6.08
N ASN A 308 3.52 -25.40 -5.23
CA ASN A 308 2.78 -24.15 -5.33
C ASN A 308 3.50 -23.10 -4.48
N CYS A 309 4.49 -22.43 -5.09
CA CYS A 309 5.27 -21.39 -4.44
C CYS A 309 4.39 -20.24 -3.93
N ASP A 310 3.38 -19.80 -4.68
CA ASP A 310 2.45 -18.75 -4.25
C ASP A 310 1.72 -19.13 -2.94
N LYS A 311 1.17 -20.35 -2.86
CA LYS A 311 0.51 -20.86 -1.64
C LYS A 311 1.49 -20.93 -0.48
N GLY A 312 2.70 -21.41 -0.73
CA GLY A 312 3.74 -21.49 0.29
C GLY A 312 4.19 -20.12 0.79
N ILE A 313 4.43 -19.14 -0.09
CA ILE A 313 4.81 -17.78 0.29
C ILE A 313 3.75 -17.15 1.18
N ARG A 314 2.46 -17.34 0.86
CA ARG A 314 1.35 -16.86 1.72
C ARG A 314 1.34 -17.52 3.10
N PHE A 315 1.62 -18.82 3.22
CA PHE A 315 1.78 -19.45 4.54
C PHE A 315 3.02 -18.95 5.29
N GLY A 316 4.13 -18.76 4.58
CA GLY A 316 5.37 -18.22 5.14
C GLY A 316 5.19 -16.80 5.69
N LEU A 317 4.55 -15.92 4.93
CA LEU A 317 4.21 -14.55 5.35
C LEU A 317 3.28 -14.54 6.57
N ALA A 318 2.27 -15.41 6.60
CA ALA A 318 1.35 -15.54 7.73
C ALA A 318 2.09 -15.98 9.01
N ALA A 319 2.95 -16.99 8.93
CA ALA A 319 3.72 -17.50 10.06
C ALA A 319 4.71 -16.45 10.58
N SER A 320 5.48 -15.82 9.68
CA SER A 320 6.44 -14.77 10.02
C SER A 320 5.76 -13.54 10.65
N THR A 321 4.67 -13.06 10.05
CA THR A 321 3.90 -11.92 10.57
C THR A 321 3.30 -12.22 11.94
N SER A 322 2.77 -13.43 12.16
CA SER A 322 2.23 -13.85 13.46
C SER A 322 3.32 -13.87 14.54
N LEU A 323 4.51 -14.41 14.22
CA LEU A 323 5.65 -14.41 15.12
C LEU A 323 6.12 -12.98 15.47
N CYS A 324 6.25 -12.11 14.47
CA CYS A 324 6.62 -10.70 14.66
C CYS A 324 5.63 -9.97 15.58
N LYS A 325 4.33 -10.19 15.40
CA LYS A 325 3.28 -9.56 16.23
C LYS A 325 3.27 -10.06 17.68
N ARG A 326 3.39 -11.37 17.89
CA ARG A 326 3.32 -11.99 19.22
C ARG A 326 4.60 -11.80 20.04
N GLY A 327 5.77 -11.90 19.41
CA GLY A 327 7.05 -11.96 20.12
C GLY A 327 7.21 -13.26 20.91
N PHE A 328 8.10 -13.26 21.91
CA PHE A 328 8.20 -14.37 22.85
C PHE A 328 7.03 -14.33 23.84
N VAL A 329 6.50 -15.50 24.20
CA VAL A 329 5.44 -15.65 25.20
C VAL A 329 5.96 -16.49 26.37
N GLN A 330 5.30 -16.39 27.52
CA GLN A 330 5.65 -17.22 28.66
C GLN A 330 5.31 -18.69 28.39
N SER A 331 6.31 -19.58 28.49
CA SER A 331 6.11 -21.01 28.32
C SER A 331 5.30 -21.60 29.46
N ALA A 332 4.33 -22.45 29.13
CA ALA A 332 3.60 -23.23 30.13
C ALA A 332 4.47 -24.32 30.79
N HIS A 333 5.61 -24.67 30.20
CA HIS A 333 6.47 -25.76 30.68
C HIS A 333 7.43 -25.33 31.79
N ASP A 334 8.14 -24.23 31.59
CA ASP A 334 9.19 -23.76 32.50
C ASP A 334 8.96 -22.32 33.00
N GLY A 335 7.87 -21.66 32.58
CA GLY A 335 7.52 -20.30 32.97
C GLY A 335 8.42 -19.21 32.37
N SER A 336 9.38 -19.57 31.50
CA SER A 336 10.32 -18.63 30.87
C SER A 336 9.92 -18.31 29.42
N PRO A 337 10.46 -17.24 28.81
CA PRO A 337 10.13 -16.85 27.44
C PRO A 337 10.41 -17.95 26.42
N ASP A 338 9.49 -18.19 25.51
CA ASP A 338 9.59 -19.18 24.44
C ASP A 338 8.84 -18.74 23.18
N TYR A 339 9.15 -19.38 22.05
CA TYR A 339 8.47 -19.14 20.79
C TYR A 339 7.01 -19.64 20.87
N PRO A 340 6.00 -18.84 20.45
CA PRO A 340 4.59 -19.23 20.48
C PRO A 340 4.23 -20.18 19.31
N ILE A 341 4.94 -21.31 19.21
CA ILE A 341 4.90 -22.21 18.06
C ILE A 341 3.49 -22.76 17.83
N LYS A 342 2.86 -23.24 18.91
CA LYS A 342 1.53 -23.85 18.84
C LYS A 342 0.48 -22.83 18.40
N GLU A 343 0.51 -21.64 19.01
CA GLU A 343 -0.42 -20.56 18.73
C GLU A 343 -0.29 -19.99 17.31
N ILE A 344 0.91 -20.05 16.72
CA ILE A 344 1.14 -19.65 15.34
C ILE A 344 0.65 -20.72 14.37
N MET A 345 1.02 -21.98 14.59
CA MET A 345 0.88 -23.04 13.57
C MET A 345 -0.50 -23.72 13.59
N GLU A 346 -1.19 -23.81 14.72
CA GLU A 346 -2.51 -24.49 14.80
C GLU A 346 -3.64 -23.71 14.12
N ASN A 347 -3.51 -22.41 13.92
CA ASN A 347 -4.55 -21.60 13.25
C ASN A 347 -4.00 -20.88 12.02
N LEU A 348 -2.98 -21.48 11.40
CA LEU A 348 -2.30 -20.85 10.28
C LEU A 348 -3.20 -20.86 9.04
N SER A 349 -3.72 -19.69 8.68
CA SER A 349 -4.44 -19.46 7.42
C SER A 349 -3.52 -18.82 6.38
N LEU A 350 -3.94 -18.86 5.11
CA LEU A 350 -3.25 -18.12 4.05
C LEU A 350 -3.23 -16.62 4.36
N ASP A 351 -2.09 -15.99 4.11
CA ASP A 351 -1.96 -14.55 4.25
C ASP A 351 -2.86 -13.79 3.26
N ARG A 352 -3.60 -12.83 3.82
CA ARG A 352 -4.48 -11.85 3.17
C ARG A 352 -4.12 -10.42 3.58
N GLN A 353 -2.91 -10.21 4.09
CA GLN A 353 -2.44 -8.88 4.50
C GLN A 353 -1.45 -8.31 3.48
N HIS A 354 -0.88 -9.17 2.65
CA HIS A 354 0.04 -8.81 1.59
C HIS A 354 -0.67 -8.90 0.23
N ALA A 355 -0.67 -7.77 -0.47
CA ALA A 355 -1.07 -7.71 -1.86
C ALA A 355 0.03 -8.34 -2.73
N ALA A 356 -0.33 -8.73 -3.96
CA ALA A 356 0.60 -9.30 -4.91
C ALA A 356 0.51 -8.58 -6.25
N VAL A 357 1.67 -8.33 -6.89
CA VAL A 357 1.76 -7.67 -8.19
C VAL A 357 2.91 -8.24 -9.01
N SER A 358 2.76 -8.29 -10.34
CA SER A 358 3.83 -8.65 -11.26
C SER A 358 4.78 -7.47 -11.48
N ILE A 359 6.09 -7.70 -11.39
CA ILE A 359 7.14 -6.71 -11.62
C ILE A 359 7.52 -6.74 -13.11
N PRO A 360 7.21 -5.71 -13.91
CA PRO A 360 7.41 -5.73 -15.35
C PRO A 360 8.89 -5.49 -15.71
N SER A 361 9.66 -6.57 -15.78
CA SER A 361 11.12 -6.52 -15.89
C SER A 361 11.56 -5.87 -17.20
N SER A 362 10.83 -6.15 -18.30
CA SER A 362 11.08 -5.57 -19.62
C SER A 362 10.90 -4.05 -19.64
N LYS A 363 9.83 -3.53 -19.01
CA LYS A 363 9.57 -2.09 -18.90
C LYS A 363 10.59 -1.39 -18.01
N ILE A 364 10.91 -1.98 -16.86
CA ILE A 364 11.90 -1.42 -15.95
C ILE A 364 13.27 -1.33 -16.63
N SER A 365 13.64 -2.38 -17.39
CA SER A 365 14.90 -2.44 -18.13
C SER A 365 14.95 -1.47 -19.32
N SER A 366 13.81 -1.17 -19.96
CA SER A 366 13.74 -0.16 -21.03
C SER A 366 13.77 1.28 -20.51
N GLY A 367 13.70 1.48 -19.18
CA GLY A 367 13.62 2.81 -18.55
C GLY A 367 12.21 3.40 -18.54
N GLU A 368 11.18 2.62 -18.89
CA GLU A 368 9.79 3.04 -18.75
C GLU A 368 9.40 3.17 -17.27
N LYS A 369 8.54 4.14 -16.96
CA LYS A 369 8.04 4.34 -15.61
C LYS A 369 7.00 3.27 -15.26
N TRP A 370 7.14 2.70 -14.07
CA TRP A 370 6.17 1.77 -13.51
C TRP A 370 5.79 2.21 -12.09
N ALA A 371 4.51 2.05 -11.76
CA ALA A 371 3.95 2.29 -10.44
C ALA A 371 3.03 1.12 -10.09
N ILE A 372 3.12 0.64 -8.84
CA ILE A 372 2.24 -0.42 -8.36
C ILE A 372 0.80 0.09 -8.36
N PHE A 373 0.59 1.36 -8.00
CA PHE A 373 -0.71 2.03 -8.06
C PHE A 373 -1.43 1.80 -9.40
N ASP A 374 -0.77 2.00 -10.54
CA ASP A 374 -1.40 1.82 -11.86
C ASP A 374 -1.70 0.35 -12.20
N SER A 375 -0.99 -0.58 -11.55
CA SER A 375 -1.13 -2.01 -11.76
C SER A 375 -2.28 -2.60 -10.94
N VAL A 376 -2.49 -2.07 -9.73
CA VAL A 376 -3.49 -2.58 -8.77
C VAL A 376 -4.79 -1.79 -8.74
N THR A 377 -4.83 -0.64 -9.41
CA THR A 377 -6.02 0.23 -9.47
C THR A 377 -6.68 0.23 -10.84
N GLY A 378 -7.99 0.48 -10.82
CA GLY A 378 -8.82 0.61 -12.00
C GLY A 378 -9.00 2.05 -12.45
N ASP A 379 -10.26 2.46 -12.62
CA ASP A 379 -10.61 3.85 -12.88
C ASP A 379 -10.24 4.73 -11.65
N THR A 380 -9.28 5.64 -11.82
CA THR A 380 -8.80 6.50 -10.74
C THR A 380 -9.89 7.42 -10.21
N ALA A 381 -10.82 7.88 -11.06
CA ALA A 381 -11.95 8.69 -10.63
C ALA A 381 -12.91 7.86 -9.77
N GLU A 382 -13.03 6.57 -10.06
CA GLU A 382 -13.84 5.69 -9.24
C GLU A 382 -13.21 5.35 -7.91
N LEU A 383 -11.91 5.06 -7.91
CA LEU A 383 -11.16 4.87 -6.69
C LEU A 383 -11.23 6.13 -5.79
N ALA A 384 -11.14 7.33 -6.36
CA ALA A 384 -11.31 8.59 -5.64
C ALA A 384 -12.70 8.68 -4.98
N ARG A 385 -13.77 8.24 -5.66
CA ARG A 385 -15.11 8.20 -5.07
C ARG A 385 -15.19 7.22 -3.91
N GLN A 386 -14.63 6.02 -4.07
CA GLN A 386 -14.60 5.01 -3.02
C GLN A 386 -13.80 5.46 -1.79
N ILE A 387 -12.70 6.19 -1.98
CA ILE A 387 -11.96 6.79 -0.86
C ILE A 387 -12.85 7.74 -0.07
N VAL A 388 -13.62 8.62 -0.72
CA VAL A 388 -14.52 9.53 0.00
C VAL A 388 -15.65 8.80 0.68
N ILE A 389 -16.30 7.83 0.02
CA ILE A 389 -17.48 7.14 0.54
C ILE A 389 -17.11 6.09 1.59
N LEU A 390 -16.28 5.12 1.22
CA LEU A 390 -15.95 3.94 2.04
C LEU A 390 -14.77 4.19 2.98
N GLY A 391 -13.80 4.98 2.53
CA GLY A 391 -12.60 5.35 3.27
C GLY A 391 -11.34 4.81 2.60
N PRO A 392 -10.19 5.46 2.84
CA PRO A 392 -8.91 5.02 2.27
C PRO A 392 -8.56 3.60 2.72
N GLU A 393 -8.97 3.19 3.93
CA GLU A 393 -8.71 1.84 4.46
C GLU A 393 -9.18 0.72 3.53
N LYS A 394 -10.42 0.82 3.08
CA LYS A 394 -11.05 -0.16 2.19
C LYS A 394 -10.68 0.07 0.73
N ALA A 395 -10.72 1.32 0.27
CA ALA A 395 -10.52 1.64 -1.14
C ALA A 395 -9.08 1.39 -1.61
N LEU A 396 -8.09 1.64 -0.75
CA LEU A 396 -6.67 1.49 -1.06
C LEU A 396 -6.08 0.21 -0.45
N ALA A 397 -6.89 -0.82 -0.19
CA ALA A 397 -6.47 -2.03 0.52
C ALA A 397 -5.25 -2.72 -0.13
N ALA A 398 -5.15 -2.75 -1.46
CA ALA A 398 -4.00 -3.29 -2.19
C ALA A 398 -2.95 -2.24 -2.60
N CYS A 399 -3.20 -0.94 -2.43
CA CYS A 399 -2.26 0.10 -2.88
C CYS A 399 -1.15 0.31 -1.83
N PRO A 400 0.12 0.44 -2.24
CA PRO A 400 1.16 0.96 -1.35
C PRO A 400 0.78 2.37 -0.88
N VAL A 401 0.56 2.50 0.42
CA VAL A 401 0.25 3.77 1.09
C VAL A 401 1.18 3.95 2.27
N GLN A 402 1.61 5.18 2.49
CA GLN A 402 2.34 5.57 3.68
C GLN A 402 1.52 6.55 4.51
N GLN A 403 1.61 6.38 5.83
CA GLN A 403 0.87 7.18 6.79
C GLN A 403 1.83 7.83 7.79
N PHE A 404 1.90 9.16 7.76
CA PHE A 404 2.63 9.97 8.73
C PHE A 404 1.61 10.68 9.62
N ASN A 405 1.30 10.10 10.79
CA ASN A 405 0.20 10.56 11.65
C ASN A 405 -1.15 10.57 10.88
N GLN A 406 -1.75 11.73 10.59
CA GLN A 406 -2.98 11.85 9.80
C GLN A 406 -2.72 12.11 8.31
N LEU A 407 -1.46 12.28 7.90
CA LEU A 407 -1.07 12.48 6.50
C LEU A 407 -0.95 11.12 5.80
N LEU A 408 -1.90 10.83 4.91
CA LEU A 408 -1.87 9.65 4.03
C LEU A 408 -1.39 10.05 2.63
N THR A 409 -0.39 9.35 2.12
CA THR A 409 0.13 9.55 0.75
C THR A 409 0.10 8.24 -0.05
N VAL A 410 -0.18 8.38 -1.35
CA VAL A 410 -0.30 7.28 -2.33
C VAL A 410 0.66 7.50 -3.50
N ALA A 411 1.10 8.72 -3.77
CA ALA A 411 1.98 9.00 -4.88
C ALA A 411 3.42 8.58 -4.55
N ARG A 412 4.02 7.70 -5.36
CA ARG A 412 5.38 7.17 -5.16
C ARG A 412 6.41 8.26 -4.82
N SER A 413 6.47 9.34 -5.60
CA SER A 413 7.46 10.41 -5.38
C SER A 413 7.27 11.15 -4.06
N GLU A 414 6.03 11.29 -3.59
CA GLU A 414 5.73 11.91 -2.29
C GLU A 414 6.07 10.96 -1.14
N GLN A 415 5.75 9.66 -1.28
CA GLN A 415 6.14 8.62 -0.33
C GLN A 415 7.66 8.59 -0.13
N GLU A 416 8.42 8.45 -1.22
CA GLU A 416 9.89 8.39 -1.18
C GLU A 416 10.50 9.67 -0.58
N SER A 417 9.99 10.85 -0.97
CA SER A 417 10.51 12.13 -0.45
C SER A 417 10.24 12.29 1.05
N LEU A 418 9.02 11.98 1.51
CA LEU A 418 8.64 12.06 2.92
C LEU A 418 9.43 11.06 3.75
N ARG A 419 9.57 9.83 3.25
CA ARG A 419 10.31 8.77 3.94
C ARG A 419 11.77 9.10 4.10
N ALA A 420 12.44 9.51 3.02
CA ALA A 420 13.84 9.91 3.06
C ALA A 420 14.09 11.01 4.11
N ILE A 421 13.14 11.95 4.24
CA ILE A 421 13.23 13.04 5.23
C ILE A 421 12.99 12.54 6.65
N VAL A 422 11.98 11.68 6.88
CA VAL A 422 11.74 11.10 8.20
C VAL A 422 12.94 10.29 8.68
N GLU A 423 13.54 9.49 7.80
CA GLU A 423 14.74 8.71 8.11
C GLU A 423 15.93 9.62 8.40
N ALA A 424 16.17 10.65 7.57
CA ALA A 424 17.23 11.63 7.80
C ALA A 424 17.06 12.40 9.13
N ILE A 425 15.82 12.80 9.48
CA ILE A 425 15.55 13.46 10.76
C ILE A 425 15.78 12.49 11.92
N THR A 426 15.26 11.26 11.82
CA THR A 426 15.38 10.24 12.87
C THR A 426 16.85 9.92 13.16
N GLU A 427 17.67 9.74 12.12
CA GLU A 427 19.10 9.48 12.27
C GLU A 427 19.82 10.64 12.99
N ARG A 428 19.47 11.89 12.66
CA ARG A 428 20.04 13.07 13.32
C ARG A 428 19.64 13.20 14.78
N LEU A 429 18.40 12.81 15.11
CA LEU A 429 17.91 12.78 16.49
C LEU A 429 18.60 11.68 17.31
N VAL A 430 18.76 10.48 16.74
CA VAL A 430 19.43 9.34 17.38
C VAL A 430 20.91 9.61 17.59
N SER A 431 21.60 10.18 16.60
CA SER A 431 23.02 10.57 16.68
C SER A 431 23.27 11.80 17.58
N LYS A 432 22.22 12.43 18.11
CA LYS A 432 22.29 13.65 18.96
C LYS A 432 23.13 14.75 18.32
N SER A 433 22.86 15.04 17.05
CA SER A 433 23.56 16.11 16.32
C SER A 433 23.38 17.47 17.02
N PRO A 434 24.45 18.26 17.24
CA PRO A 434 24.36 19.54 17.94
C PRO A 434 23.83 20.69 17.06
N LEU A 435 23.61 20.45 15.77
CA LEU A 435 23.19 21.45 14.78
C LEU A 435 21.69 21.34 14.45
N PRO A 436 21.03 22.45 14.05
CA PRO A 436 19.65 22.42 13.59
C PRO A 436 19.42 21.45 12.43
N THR A 437 18.21 20.93 12.33
CA THR A 437 17.77 20.14 11.18
C THR A 437 16.78 20.96 10.36
N SER A 438 17.25 21.49 9.22
CA SER A 438 16.49 22.37 8.32
C SER A 438 15.82 21.59 7.20
N ILE A 439 14.49 21.67 7.07
CA ILE A 439 13.69 20.97 6.05
C ILE A 439 12.86 21.98 5.24
N GLY A 440 12.90 21.87 3.91
CA GLY A 440 12.11 22.71 3.02
C GLY A 440 10.80 22.04 2.61
N LEU A 441 9.69 22.76 2.73
CA LEU A 441 8.37 22.34 2.25
C LEU A 441 7.93 23.31 1.14
N ILE A 442 7.97 22.84 -0.10
CA ILE A 442 7.76 23.68 -1.29
C ILE A 442 6.48 23.25 -2.01
N GLY A 443 5.64 24.22 -2.38
CA GLY A 443 4.48 23.95 -3.23
C GLY A 443 3.53 25.14 -3.36
N PRO A 444 2.45 25.01 -4.14
CA PRO A 444 1.50 26.09 -4.37
C PRO A 444 0.83 26.62 -3.09
N ALA A 445 0.30 27.84 -3.15
CA ALA A 445 -0.55 28.37 -2.09
C ALA A 445 -1.75 27.45 -1.87
N GLY A 446 -2.04 27.12 -0.60
CA GLY A 446 -3.13 26.20 -0.26
C GLY A 446 -2.89 24.74 -0.65
N SER A 447 -1.65 24.30 -0.88
CA SER A 447 -1.35 22.88 -1.20
C SER A 447 -1.39 21.92 -0.01
N GLY A 448 -1.49 22.43 1.22
CA GLY A 448 -1.48 21.60 2.45
C GLY A 448 -0.13 21.54 3.18
N LYS A 449 0.85 22.38 2.83
CA LYS A 449 2.19 22.40 3.47
C LYS A 449 2.18 22.40 5.00
N LYS A 450 1.31 23.21 5.62
CA LYS A 450 1.17 23.28 7.09
C LYS A 450 0.70 21.95 7.68
N PHE A 451 -0.25 21.30 7.01
CA PHE A 451 -0.76 20.00 7.41
C PHE A 451 0.33 18.94 7.28
N THR A 452 1.12 18.95 6.20
CA THR A 452 2.28 18.08 6.03
C THR A 452 3.32 18.29 7.15
N ALA A 453 3.71 19.54 7.41
CA ALA A 453 4.69 19.88 8.45
C ALA A 453 4.28 19.35 9.83
N SER A 454 3.04 19.65 10.25
CA SER A 454 2.56 19.21 11.56
C SER A 454 2.48 17.70 11.68
N ASN A 455 2.01 17.00 10.64
CA ASN A 455 1.84 15.55 10.70
C ASN A 455 3.17 14.79 10.68
N VAL A 456 4.15 15.27 9.91
CA VAL A 456 5.52 14.71 9.94
C VAL A 456 6.16 14.96 11.30
N ALA A 457 6.00 16.17 11.86
CA ALA A 457 6.47 16.49 13.21
C ALA A 457 5.84 15.56 14.27
N ASP A 458 4.51 15.38 14.24
CA ASP A 458 3.80 14.51 15.18
C ASP A 458 4.19 13.04 15.04
N HIS A 459 4.48 12.59 13.81
CA HIS A 459 4.97 11.24 13.54
C HIS A 459 6.36 11.01 14.15
N ILE A 460 7.24 12.00 14.12
CA ILE A 460 8.60 11.90 14.68
C ILE A 460 8.60 11.98 16.21
N VAL A 461 7.73 12.80 16.80
CA VAL A 461 7.75 13.06 18.25
C VAL A 461 7.24 11.89 19.08
N GLN A 462 6.26 11.12 18.58
CA GLN A 462 5.52 10.02 19.26
C GLN A 462 6.04 9.63 20.67
N GLY A 463 5.66 10.43 21.69
CA GLY A 463 5.93 10.16 23.11
C GLY A 463 7.05 11.00 23.76
N SER A 464 7.78 11.82 23.00
CA SER A 464 8.80 12.74 23.52
C SER A 464 8.23 14.12 23.82
N PRO A 465 8.75 14.85 24.83
CA PRO A 465 8.36 16.24 25.07
C PRO A 465 8.85 17.12 23.91
N ALA A 466 7.93 17.77 23.21
CA ALA A 466 8.21 18.64 22.09
C ALA A 466 7.33 19.89 22.12
N VAL A 467 7.90 21.02 21.70
CA VAL A 467 7.20 22.30 21.57
C VAL A 467 7.14 22.70 20.11
N LYS A 468 5.96 23.15 19.67
CA LYS A 468 5.73 23.63 18.30
C LYS A 468 5.65 25.16 18.29
N LEU A 469 6.53 25.80 17.53
CA LEU A 469 6.57 27.25 17.31
C LEU A 469 6.28 27.55 15.84
N THR A 470 5.50 28.60 15.57
CA THR A 470 5.16 29.01 14.20
C THR A 470 5.34 30.50 14.03
N TYR A 471 6.06 30.89 12.99
CA TYR A 471 6.36 32.27 12.65
C TYR A 471 5.99 32.55 11.19
N ASN A 472 5.41 33.71 10.92
CA ASN A 472 5.19 34.16 9.54
C ASN A 472 6.40 34.98 9.09
N ALA A 473 7.21 34.43 8.20
CA ALA A 473 8.46 35.03 7.75
C ALA A 473 8.26 36.38 7.06
N ARG A 474 7.10 36.63 6.47
CA ARG A 474 6.76 37.93 5.86
C ARG A 474 6.61 39.05 6.89
N LEU A 475 6.30 38.71 8.15
CA LEU A 475 6.10 39.68 9.23
C LEU A 475 7.36 39.88 10.08
N LEU A 476 8.40 39.05 9.90
CA LEU A 476 9.60 39.10 10.71
C LEU A 476 10.48 40.29 10.34
N LYS A 477 11.01 40.97 11.36
CA LYS A 477 12.16 41.87 11.27
C LYS A 477 13.36 41.24 11.99
N SER A 478 14.53 41.89 11.91
CA SER A 478 15.76 41.36 12.53
C SER A 478 15.63 41.17 14.04
N GLU A 479 14.97 42.09 14.74
CA GLU A 479 14.71 41.99 16.19
C GLU A 479 13.76 40.83 16.52
N ASP A 480 12.71 40.62 15.71
CA ASP A 480 11.76 39.53 15.87
C ASP A 480 12.44 38.16 15.67
N LEU A 481 13.35 38.06 14.69
CA LEU A 481 14.13 36.85 14.44
C LEU A 481 15.05 36.53 15.63
N ILE A 482 15.71 37.54 16.22
CA ILE A 482 16.55 37.36 17.41
C ILE A 482 15.70 36.89 18.59
N ALA A 483 14.52 37.49 18.82
CA ALA A 483 13.60 37.05 19.87
C ALA A 483 13.09 35.61 19.66
N ALA A 484 12.80 35.24 18.41
CA ALA A 484 12.45 33.87 18.03
C ALA A 484 13.60 32.90 18.35
N CYS A 485 14.85 33.24 17.98
CA CYS A 485 16.03 32.43 18.26
C CYS A 485 16.25 32.21 19.77
N HIS A 486 16.02 33.24 20.62
CA HIS A 486 16.07 33.07 22.08
C HIS A 486 14.99 32.10 22.57
N THR A 487 13.75 32.24 22.09
CA THR A 487 12.64 31.33 22.45
C THR A 487 12.96 29.87 22.07
N ILE A 488 13.46 29.65 20.86
CA ILE A 488 13.84 28.31 20.36
C ILE A 488 14.95 27.70 21.23
N ARG A 489 15.95 28.52 21.57
CA ARG A 489 17.07 28.12 22.41
C ARG A 489 16.61 27.71 23.81
N ASP A 490 15.71 28.46 24.43
CA ASP A 490 15.23 28.20 25.79
C ASP A 490 14.53 26.83 25.88
N HIS A 491 13.67 26.51 24.92
CA HIS A 491 13.05 25.17 24.82
C HIS A 491 14.09 24.08 24.58
N THR A 492 15.03 24.30 23.66
CA THR A 492 16.08 23.31 23.38
C THR A 492 16.98 23.07 24.60
N ALA A 493 17.26 24.10 25.39
CA ALA A 493 18.04 24.01 26.63
C ALA A 493 17.28 23.29 27.76
N SER A 494 15.95 23.33 27.75
CA SER A 494 15.09 22.61 28.72
C SER A 494 15.01 21.10 28.47
N GLY A 495 15.58 20.61 27.35
CA GLY A 495 15.57 19.20 26.97
C GLY A 495 14.37 18.79 26.10
N GLU A 496 13.53 19.75 25.69
CA GLU A 496 12.43 19.54 24.76
C GLU A 496 12.91 19.61 23.31
N LEU A 497 12.29 18.83 22.41
CA LEU A 497 12.51 18.99 20.98
C LEU A 497 11.74 20.23 20.49
N ALA A 498 12.45 21.30 20.16
CA ALA A 498 11.86 22.49 19.56
C ALA A 498 11.60 22.28 18.06
N ILE A 499 10.32 22.32 17.66
CA ILE A 499 9.86 22.19 16.27
C ILE A 499 9.36 23.55 15.80
N VAL A 500 10.04 24.13 14.81
CA VAL A 500 9.82 25.51 14.38
C VAL A 500 9.34 25.53 12.94
N SER A 501 8.26 26.24 12.64
CA SER A 501 7.76 26.42 11.27
C SER A 501 7.80 27.88 10.86
N PHE A 502 8.56 28.20 9.81
CA PHE A 502 8.58 29.50 9.16
C PHE A 502 7.67 29.48 7.93
N GLU A 503 6.51 30.12 8.02
CA GLU A 503 5.54 30.26 6.94
C GLU A 503 5.87 31.43 6.02
N ASN A 504 5.44 31.36 4.75
CA ASN A 504 5.66 32.42 3.77
C ASN A 504 7.14 32.77 3.57
N PHE A 505 8.00 31.75 3.60
CA PHE A 505 9.45 31.96 3.54
C PHE A 505 9.94 32.48 2.18
N GLU A 506 9.11 32.39 1.14
CA GLU A 506 9.36 33.07 -0.14
C GLU A 506 9.66 34.56 0.02
N ALA A 507 9.06 35.23 1.02
CA ALA A 507 9.30 36.65 1.28
C ALA A 507 10.74 36.95 1.74
N VAL A 508 11.43 35.99 2.36
CA VAL A 508 12.84 36.12 2.76
C VAL A 508 13.78 35.84 1.59
N LEU A 509 13.33 35.06 0.60
CA LEU A 509 14.08 34.70 -0.60
C LEU A 509 14.00 35.77 -1.71
N GLU A 510 13.08 36.73 -1.60
CA GLU A 510 12.98 37.86 -2.53
C GLU A 510 14.27 38.70 -2.55
N ALA A 511 14.61 39.23 -3.73
CA ALA A 511 15.84 39.99 -3.91
C ALA A 511 15.88 41.23 -2.98
N GLY A 512 16.90 41.32 -2.13
CA GLY A 512 17.05 42.40 -1.14
C GLY A 512 16.48 42.08 0.25
N GLY A 513 16.17 40.82 0.56
CA GLY A 513 15.74 40.40 1.89
C GLY A 513 16.85 40.52 2.95
N ASP A 514 16.70 41.48 3.88
CA ASP A 514 17.67 41.76 4.97
C ASP A 514 17.87 40.59 5.97
N LEU A 515 16.99 39.58 5.94
CA LEU A 515 17.01 38.44 6.86
C LEU A 515 17.69 37.19 6.30
N LEU A 516 17.96 37.14 4.99
CA LEU A 516 18.45 35.93 4.35
C LEU A 516 19.78 35.47 4.96
N ASP A 517 20.76 36.37 5.06
CA ASP A 517 22.08 36.06 5.64
C ASP A 517 21.98 35.60 7.10
N ALA A 518 21.05 36.18 7.87
CA ALA A 518 20.81 35.77 9.25
C ALA A 518 20.23 34.34 9.34
N PHE A 519 19.27 34.01 8.48
CA PHE A 519 18.73 32.65 8.39
C PHE A 519 19.78 31.64 7.91
N LEU A 520 20.60 32.00 6.92
CA LEU A 520 21.68 31.14 6.43
C LEU A 520 22.71 30.84 7.54
N GLY A 521 23.06 31.84 8.35
CA GLY A 521 23.92 31.63 9.54
C GLY A 521 23.29 30.68 10.57
N VAL A 522 21.98 30.84 10.83
CA VAL A 522 21.22 29.95 11.71
C VAL A 522 21.20 28.51 11.18
N MET A 523 20.93 28.33 9.89
CA MET A 523 20.83 27.01 9.25
C MET A 523 22.18 26.29 9.18
N ARG A 524 23.25 27.01 8.78
CA ARG A 524 24.59 26.43 8.57
C ARG A 524 25.29 26.14 9.90
N ASP A 525 25.35 27.15 10.76
CA ASP A 525 26.24 27.14 11.92
C ASP A 525 25.49 26.88 13.24
N GLY A 526 24.16 26.86 13.22
CA GLY A 526 23.35 26.76 14.44
C GLY A 526 23.54 27.96 15.37
N LYS A 527 23.92 29.12 14.81
CA LYS A 527 24.33 30.31 15.56
C LYS A 527 23.58 31.54 15.09
N PHE A 528 23.34 32.46 16.02
CA PHE A 528 22.80 33.78 15.73
C PHE A 528 23.55 34.85 16.53
N THR A 529 23.57 36.07 16.00
CA THR A 529 24.26 37.21 16.63
C THR A 529 23.23 38.14 17.27
N ASP A 530 23.43 38.43 18.54
CA ASP A 530 22.58 39.30 19.36
C ASP A 530 23.46 40.42 19.95
N HIS A 531 23.28 41.65 19.47
CA HIS A 531 24.10 42.81 19.85
C HIS A 531 25.62 42.55 19.82
N GLY A 532 26.10 41.81 18.81
CA GLY A 532 27.52 41.46 18.64
C GLY A 532 27.96 40.19 19.37
N HIS A 533 27.10 39.56 20.16
CA HIS A 533 27.37 38.29 20.83
C HIS A 533 26.85 37.11 20.01
N VAL A 534 27.74 36.15 19.70
CA VAL A 534 27.37 34.90 19.03
C VAL A 534 26.78 33.93 20.05
N ARG A 535 25.57 33.45 19.78
CA ARG A 535 24.84 32.50 20.62
C ARG A 535 24.52 31.23 19.83
N ASN A 536 24.47 30.09 20.52
CA ASN A 536 24.05 28.81 19.93
C ASN A 536 22.53 28.67 20.03
N LEU A 537 21.91 28.19 18.95
CA LEU A 537 20.48 27.91 18.88
C LEU A 537 20.12 26.54 19.51
N GLY A 538 21.06 25.60 19.45
CA GLY A 538 20.84 24.20 19.81
C GLY A 538 20.50 23.35 18.59
N SER A 539 19.77 22.26 18.81
CA SER A 539 19.38 21.27 17.79
C SER A 539 17.86 21.23 17.52
N PRO A 540 17.22 22.36 17.13
CA PRO A 540 15.81 22.36 16.76
C PRO A 540 15.57 21.69 15.39
N LEU A 541 14.34 21.25 15.17
CA LEU A 541 13.82 20.86 13.86
C LEU A 541 13.09 22.06 13.24
N ILE A 542 13.60 22.57 12.11
CA ILE A 542 13.10 23.79 11.47
C ILE A 542 12.50 23.46 10.09
N TYR A 543 11.23 23.82 9.89
CA TYR A 543 10.52 23.73 8.62
C TYR A 543 10.42 25.11 7.95
N PHE A 544 10.84 25.18 6.69
CA PHE A 544 10.73 26.36 5.84
C PHE A 544 9.63 26.15 4.80
N LEU A 545 8.48 26.81 4.95
CA LEU A 545 7.33 26.65 4.07
C LEU A 545 7.35 27.74 2.99
N VAL A 546 7.61 27.31 1.75
CA VAL A 546 7.75 28.19 0.59
C VAL A 546 6.55 28.03 -0.33
N ASN A 547 5.90 29.15 -0.67
CA ASN A 547 4.91 29.18 -1.74
C ASN A 547 5.62 29.31 -3.09
N GLN A 548 5.44 28.30 -3.94
CA GLN A 548 5.92 28.30 -5.31
C GLN A 548 4.74 28.04 -6.24
N ASP A 549 4.43 29.00 -7.10
CA ASP A 549 3.45 28.81 -8.17
C ASP A 549 4.06 27.87 -9.22
N GLY A 550 3.67 26.60 -9.16
CA GLY A 550 3.87 25.72 -10.30
C GLY A 550 3.05 26.26 -11.46
N SER A 551 3.59 26.20 -12.68
CA SER A 551 2.84 26.45 -13.92
C SER A 551 1.58 25.57 -13.93
N ALA A 552 0.49 26.06 -13.35
CA ALA A 552 -0.83 25.51 -13.55
C ALA A 552 -1.10 25.68 -15.04
N LEU A 553 -1.65 24.65 -15.69
CA LEU A 553 -2.21 24.78 -17.03
C LEU A 553 -3.12 26.02 -17.00
N THR A 554 -2.61 27.11 -17.55
CA THR A 554 -3.34 28.35 -17.71
C THR A 554 -4.62 27.97 -18.42
N SER A 555 -5.74 28.38 -17.84
CA SER A 555 -7.06 28.31 -18.45
C SER A 555 -6.92 28.53 -19.95
N THR A 556 -7.35 27.56 -20.74
CA THR A 556 -7.40 27.64 -22.20
C THR A 556 -7.80 29.06 -22.61
N PRO A 557 -6.95 29.81 -23.35
CA PRO A 557 -7.39 31.06 -23.90
C PRO A 557 -8.50 30.71 -24.88
N THR A 558 -9.71 31.18 -24.61
CA THR A 558 -10.74 31.30 -25.63
C THR A 558 -10.11 31.95 -26.86
N PRO A 559 -10.22 31.36 -28.07
CA PRO A 559 -9.62 31.92 -29.25
C PRO A 559 -10.41 33.18 -29.63
N LEU A 560 -9.92 34.34 -29.21
CA LEU A 560 -10.34 35.63 -29.74
C LEU A 560 -9.09 36.38 -30.18
N SER A 561 -8.96 36.44 -31.51
CA SER A 561 -8.10 37.32 -32.33
C SER A 561 -6.57 37.10 -32.28
N PRO A 562 -5.92 36.97 -33.46
CA PRO A 562 -4.48 36.75 -33.58
C PRO A 562 -3.72 38.08 -33.59
N THR A 563 -3.61 38.76 -32.46
CA THR A 563 -2.66 39.89 -32.28
C THR A 563 -2.41 40.16 -30.80
N ALA A 564 -1.69 39.27 -30.11
CA ALA A 564 -0.98 39.63 -28.89
C ALA A 564 0.34 38.84 -28.82
N PRO A 565 1.48 39.50 -28.53
CA PRO A 565 2.76 38.82 -28.43
C PRO A 565 2.76 37.84 -27.25
N SER A 566 3.28 36.64 -27.50
CA SER A 566 3.50 35.60 -26.50
C SER A 566 4.27 36.15 -25.30
N LEU A 567 3.66 36.08 -24.11
CA LEU A 567 4.34 36.34 -22.84
C LEU A 567 5.49 35.33 -22.68
N PRO A 568 6.71 35.75 -22.34
CA PRO A 568 7.81 34.84 -22.07
C PRO A 568 7.50 34.00 -20.81
N PRO A 569 8.09 32.79 -20.68
CA PRO A 569 7.96 31.99 -19.46
C PRO A 569 8.44 32.84 -18.27
N SER A 570 7.60 32.96 -17.25
CA SER A 570 7.92 33.67 -16.01
C SER A 570 9.17 33.06 -15.40
N LYS A 571 10.27 33.83 -15.34
CA LYS A 571 11.41 33.51 -14.48
C LYS A 571 10.89 33.29 -13.05
N PRO A 572 11.44 32.34 -12.27
CA PRO A 572 11.12 32.28 -10.84
C PRO A 572 11.45 33.64 -10.19
N ALA A 573 10.57 34.12 -9.32
CA ALA A 573 10.67 35.44 -8.69
C ALA A 573 11.82 35.52 -7.65
N PHE A 574 12.41 34.38 -7.28
CA PHE A 574 13.48 34.26 -6.29
C PHE A 574 14.39 33.05 -6.62
N ASP A 575 15.62 33.04 -6.11
CA ASP A 575 16.60 31.98 -6.33
C ASP A 575 16.51 30.89 -5.25
N GLU A 576 15.90 29.75 -5.61
CA GLU A 576 15.77 28.60 -4.71
C GLU A 576 17.12 27.93 -4.40
N SER A 577 18.13 28.08 -5.26
CA SER A 577 19.41 27.38 -5.11
C SER A 577 20.11 27.73 -3.79
N LEU A 578 20.02 29.00 -3.38
CA LEU A 578 20.57 29.50 -2.13
C LEU A 578 19.98 28.83 -0.89
N LEU A 579 18.72 28.39 -0.93
CA LEU A 579 18.09 27.68 0.17
C LEU A 579 18.47 26.19 0.14
N LEU A 580 18.48 25.59 -1.05
CA LEU A 580 18.69 24.15 -1.25
C LEU A 580 20.03 23.67 -0.68
N ASP A 581 21.08 24.49 -0.75
CA ASP A 581 22.41 24.17 -0.23
C ASP A 581 22.47 23.99 1.29
N TYR A 582 21.50 24.53 2.04
CA TYR A 582 21.46 24.49 3.50
C TYR A 582 20.33 23.63 4.07
N LEU A 583 19.51 23.04 3.20
CA LEU A 583 18.44 22.14 3.60
C LEU A 583 18.97 20.70 3.68
N HIS A 584 18.56 19.99 4.72
CA HIS A 584 18.81 18.56 4.87
C HIS A 584 17.86 17.72 4.01
N GLY A 585 16.74 18.30 3.59
CA GLY A 585 15.78 17.65 2.70
C GLY A 585 14.67 18.58 2.24
N VAL A 586 14.04 18.23 1.12
CA VAL A 586 12.95 19.00 0.51
C VAL A 586 11.76 18.10 0.22
N VAL A 587 10.58 18.46 0.72
CA VAL A 587 9.31 17.85 0.30
C VAL A 587 8.61 18.81 -0.67
N ARG A 588 8.22 18.29 -1.83
CA ARG A 588 7.35 19.01 -2.76
C ARG A 588 5.91 18.59 -2.55
N VAL A 589 5.07 19.50 -2.03
CA VAL A 589 3.66 19.24 -1.73
C VAL A 589 2.79 19.66 -2.93
N PRO A 590 2.23 18.71 -3.70
CA PRO A 590 1.55 19.01 -4.97
C PRO A 590 0.21 19.74 -4.81
N GLY A 591 -0.49 19.50 -3.70
CA GLY A 591 -1.82 20.04 -3.45
C GLY A 591 -2.94 19.35 -4.24
N PRO A 592 -4.16 19.91 -4.19
CA PRO A 592 -5.34 19.29 -4.78
C PRO A 592 -5.39 19.44 -6.31
N ASN A 593 -4.73 20.42 -6.91
CA ASN A 593 -4.88 20.69 -8.35
C ASN A 593 -4.13 19.68 -9.21
N GLN A 594 -4.62 19.48 -10.44
CA GLN A 594 -3.93 18.67 -11.44
C GLN A 594 -2.69 19.44 -11.93
N ARG A 595 -1.50 18.84 -11.84
CA ARG A 595 -0.24 19.51 -12.19
C ARG A 595 0.15 19.38 -13.67
N SER A 596 -0.22 18.28 -14.29
CA SER A 596 0.04 17.99 -15.71
C SER A 596 -1.09 17.14 -16.28
N GLY A 597 -1.19 17.05 -17.61
CA GLY A 597 -2.15 16.17 -18.27
C GLY A 597 -2.05 14.71 -17.82
N ASP A 598 -0.84 14.27 -17.42
CA ASP A 598 -0.55 12.91 -16.97
C ASP A 598 -0.75 12.68 -15.47
N ASP A 599 -0.98 13.74 -14.68
CA ASP A 599 -1.23 13.64 -13.23
C ASP A 599 -2.64 13.10 -12.98
N ARG A 600 -2.82 11.78 -13.07
CA ARG A 600 -4.09 11.09 -12.81
C ARG A 600 -4.41 10.96 -11.32
N VAL A 601 -3.40 11.08 -10.46
CA VAL A 601 -3.48 10.88 -9.00
C VAL A 601 -4.07 12.10 -8.28
N PHE A 602 -4.25 13.24 -8.94
CA PHE A 602 -4.84 14.45 -8.34
C PHE A 602 -6.22 14.21 -7.72
N CYS A 603 -7.07 13.41 -8.37
CA CYS A 603 -8.40 13.07 -7.86
C CYS A 603 -8.32 12.24 -6.57
N ILE A 604 -7.31 11.38 -6.44
CA ILE A 604 -7.01 10.58 -5.23
C ILE A 604 -6.57 11.49 -4.10
N ARG A 605 -5.63 12.42 -4.36
CA ARG A 605 -5.18 13.41 -3.36
C ARG A 605 -6.36 14.24 -2.85
N ARG A 606 -7.22 14.71 -3.77
CA ARG A 606 -8.45 15.42 -3.42
C ARG A 606 -9.42 14.57 -2.62
N ALA A 607 -9.58 13.29 -2.95
CA ALA A 607 -10.47 12.40 -2.23
C ALA A 607 -10.05 12.23 -0.77
N ILE A 608 -8.75 12.02 -0.53
CA ILE A 608 -8.18 11.94 0.82
C ILE A 608 -8.43 13.25 1.58
N MET A 609 -8.13 14.40 0.96
CA MET A 609 -8.34 15.72 1.56
C MET A 609 -9.83 16.01 1.84
N LEU A 610 -10.71 15.75 0.86
CA LEU A 610 -12.15 15.96 0.95
C LEU A 610 -12.75 15.11 2.07
N ARG A 611 -12.39 13.83 2.12
CA ARG A 611 -12.83 12.93 3.20
C ARG A 611 -12.42 13.45 4.56
N HIS A 612 -11.14 13.81 4.71
CA HIS A 612 -10.63 14.36 5.97
C HIS A 612 -11.39 15.62 6.40
N ILE A 613 -11.67 16.55 5.48
CA ILE A 613 -12.47 17.76 5.77
C ILE A 613 -13.88 17.40 6.22
N LEU A 614 -14.54 16.45 5.55
CA LEU A 614 -15.91 16.03 5.89
C LEU A 614 -15.97 15.31 7.23
N GLU A 615 -15.03 14.42 7.53
CA GLU A 615 -14.94 13.72 8.82
C GLU A 615 -14.71 14.70 9.98
N GLN A 616 -13.84 15.69 9.80
CA GLN A 616 -13.52 16.68 10.83
C GLN A 616 -14.64 17.70 11.04
N LYS A 617 -15.20 18.27 9.96
CA LYS A 617 -16.13 19.41 10.04
C LYS A 617 -17.60 19.00 10.02
N HIS A 618 -17.93 17.82 9.47
CA HIS A 618 -19.32 17.35 9.27
C HIS A 618 -19.48 15.84 9.57
N PRO A 619 -19.11 15.36 10.77
CA PRO A 619 -19.14 13.94 11.11
C PRO A 619 -20.54 13.31 11.02
N HIS A 620 -21.60 14.12 11.13
CA HIS A 620 -23.00 13.68 10.99
C HIS A 620 -23.39 13.21 9.58
N LEU A 621 -22.57 13.48 8.56
CA LEU A 621 -22.73 12.92 7.21
C LEU A 621 -22.27 11.45 7.11
N GLN A 622 -21.51 10.98 8.10
CA GLN A 622 -21.07 9.59 8.19
C GLN A 622 -22.20 8.73 8.78
N GLY A 623 -22.60 7.70 8.03
CA GLY A 623 -23.55 6.71 8.51
C GLY A 623 -22.95 5.78 9.57
N SER A 624 -23.80 4.97 10.21
CA SER A 624 -23.38 3.97 11.20
C SER A 624 -22.39 2.92 10.65
N ASN A 625 -22.36 2.71 9.34
CA ASN A 625 -21.42 1.83 8.64
C ASN A 625 -20.07 2.50 8.29
N GLY A 626 -19.86 3.74 8.73
CA GLY A 626 -18.66 4.52 8.41
C GLY A 626 -18.67 5.17 7.02
N HIS A 627 -19.76 5.02 6.24
CA HIS A 627 -19.85 5.57 4.88
C HIS A 627 -20.28 7.04 4.90
N ILE A 628 -19.59 7.88 4.14
CA ILE A 628 -19.99 9.28 3.94
C ILE A 628 -21.12 9.34 2.91
N ARG A 629 -22.25 9.93 3.30
CA ARG A 629 -23.42 10.10 2.44
C ARG A 629 -23.30 11.37 1.62
N ILE A 630 -22.88 11.23 0.36
CA ILE A 630 -22.77 12.32 -0.61
C ILE A 630 -23.44 11.91 -1.93
N GLU A 631 -24.12 12.85 -2.57
CA GLU A 631 -24.69 12.64 -3.88
C GLU A 631 -23.59 12.54 -4.95
N GLU A 632 -23.82 11.65 -5.91
CA GLU A 632 -22.82 11.28 -6.90
C GLU A 632 -22.34 12.44 -7.78
N GLY A 633 -23.28 13.27 -8.27
CA GLY A 633 -22.92 14.44 -9.09
C GLY A 633 -22.10 15.46 -8.31
N VAL A 634 -22.44 15.66 -7.03
CA VAL A 634 -21.70 16.57 -6.12
C VAL A 634 -20.29 16.05 -5.92
N LEU A 635 -20.15 14.77 -5.58
CA LEU A 635 -18.84 14.14 -5.38
C LEU A 635 -18.00 14.19 -6.65
N HIS A 636 -18.60 13.91 -7.80
CA HIS A 636 -17.91 13.95 -9.09
C HIS A 636 -17.38 15.37 -9.42
N ALA A 637 -18.20 16.40 -9.22
CA ALA A 637 -17.79 17.79 -9.44
C ALA A 637 -16.65 18.21 -8.50
N LEU A 638 -16.74 17.87 -7.21
CA LEU A 638 -15.69 18.18 -6.23
C LEU A 638 -14.36 17.45 -6.53
N LEU A 639 -14.42 16.22 -7.04
CA LEU A 639 -13.23 15.43 -7.33
C LEU A 639 -12.56 15.80 -8.66
N LEU A 640 -13.33 16.09 -9.72
CA LEU A 640 -12.78 16.16 -11.08
C LEU A 640 -12.63 17.57 -11.69
N VAL A 641 -13.16 18.62 -11.07
CA VAL A 641 -12.97 20.00 -11.57
C VAL A 641 -11.48 20.32 -11.75
N PRO A 642 -10.96 20.82 -12.88
CA PRO A 642 -9.51 20.79 -13.15
C PRO A 642 -8.66 21.51 -12.10
N ALA A 643 -9.14 22.66 -11.59
CA ALA A 643 -8.43 23.44 -10.59
C ALA A 643 -9.35 24.18 -9.62
N TYR A 644 -8.88 24.27 -8.38
CA TYR A 644 -9.35 25.15 -7.33
C TYR A 644 -8.46 26.39 -7.28
N LYS A 645 -9.05 27.59 -7.44
CA LYS A 645 -8.34 28.87 -7.59
C LYS A 645 -7.34 29.16 -6.45
N HIS A 646 -7.66 28.73 -5.23
CA HIS A 646 -6.80 28.89 -4.05
C HIS A 646 -6.48 27.55 -3.38
N GLY A 647 -6.36 26.49 -4.18
CA GLY A 647 -6.05 25.14 -3.69
C GLY A 647 -7.08 24.62 -2.67
N LEU A 648 -6.59 24.04 -1.57
CA LEU A 648 -7.43 23.43 -0.54
C LEU A 648 -8.38 24.44 0.12
N HIS A 649 -8.01 25.73 0.19
CA HIS A 649 -8.86 26.75 0.78
C HIS A 649 -10.15 26.97 -0.02
N SER A 650 -10.06 26.92 -1.36
CA SER A 650 -11.25 27.00 -2.22
C SER A 650 -12.19 25.80 -2.02
N LEU A 651 -11.64 24.59 -1.88
CA LEU A 651 -12.43 23.38 -1.57
C LEU A 651 -13.11 23.50 -0.20
N GLU A 652 -12.35 23.88 0.83
CA GLU A 652 -12.89 24.11 2.17
C GLU A 652 -13.97 25.19 2.17
N LYS A 653 -13.80 26.26 1.39
CA LYS A 653 -14.76 27.35 1.34
C LYS A 653 -16.10 26.88 0.77
N ILE A 654 -16.09 26.15 -0.35
CA ILE A 654 -17.29 25.54 -0.95
C ILE A 654 -18.02 24.65 0.07
N ILE A 655 -17.29 23.81 0.81
CA ILE A 655 -17.88 22.93 1.82
C ILE A 655 -18.46 23.77 2.99
N SER A 656 -17.71 24.74 3.50
CA SER A 656 -18.13 25.56 4.64
C SER A 656 -19.33 26.47 4.35
N THR A 657 -19.52 26.88 3.08
CA THR A 657 -20.68 27.67 2.65
C THR A 657 -21.86 26.80 2.18
N SER A 658 -21.69 25.47 2.17
CA SER A 658 -22.78 24.53 1.90
C SER A 658 -23.72 24.39 3.11
N ARG A 659 -25.01 24.15 2.85
CA ARG A 659 -26.07 24.03 3.87
C ARG A 659 -26.12 22.61 4.47
N LEU A 660 -25.06 22.21 5.17
CA LEU A 660 -24.88 20.83 5.67
C LEU A 660 -25.40 20.60 7.09
N SER A 661 -25.66 21.66 7.87
CA SER A 661 -26.13 21.53 9.25
C SER A 661 -27.43 20.71 9.34
N GLY A 662 -27.42 19.63 10.14
CA GLY A 662 -28.57 18.76 10.35
C GLY A 662 -28.97 17.87 9.16
N ARG A 663 -28.24 17.90 8.03
CA ARG A 663 -28.51 17.03 6.89
C ARG A 663 -27.84 15.67 7.04
N THR A 664 -28.51 14.62 6.57
CA THR A 664 -27.95 13.25 6.56
C THR A 664 -27.25 12.90 5.25
N LYS A 665 -27.21 13.81 4.27
CA LYS A 665 -26.60 13.62 2.95
C LYS A 665 -26.13 14.97 2.39
N PHE A 666 -24.96 14.99 1.75
CA PHE A 666 -24.50 16.12 0.95
C PHE A 666 -25.07 16.00 -0.48
N ASP A 667 -26.24 16.58 -0.70
CA ASP A 667 -26.95 16.61 -1.98
C ASP A 667 -26.74 17.92 -2.76
N VAL A 668 -27.21 17.97 -4.01
CA VAL A 668 -27.10 19.17 -4.87
C VAL A 668 -27.75 20.40 -4.24
N ALA A 669 -28.86 20.24 -3.51
CA ALA A 669 -29.57 21.35 -2.86
C ALA A 669 -28.86 21.88 -1.61
N ALA A 670 -27.80 21.20 -1.14
CA ALA A 670 -26.94 21.68 -0.07
C ALA A 670 -25.80 22.57 -0.60
N LEU A 671 -25.46 22.50 -1.89
CA LEU A 671 -24.37 23.29 -2.47
C LEU A 671 -24.66 24.80 -2.41
N PRO A 672 -23.62 25.65 -2.39
CA PRO A 672 -23.78 27.08 -2.53
C PRO A 672 -24.35 27.45 -3.92
N PRO A 673 -24.93 28.65 -4.09
CA PRO A 673 -25.30 29.18 -5.41
C PRO A 673 -24.11 29.18 -6.39
N GLU A 674 -24.39 29.06 -7.69
CA GLU A 674 -23.37 28.98 -8.75
C GLU A 674 -22.41 30.17 -8.73
N GLU A 675 -22.91 31.36 -8.38
CA GLU A 675 -22.12 32.59 -8.27
C GLU A 675 -21.05 32.48 -7.18
N GLN A 676 -21.36 31.79 -6.08
CA GLN A 676 -20.39 31.56 -4.99
C GLN A 676 -19.40 30.45 -5.36
N ILE A 677 -19.84 29.39 -6.02
CA ILE A 677 -18.97 28.32 -6.51
C ILE A 677 -17.94 28.89 -7.50
N THR A 678 -18.36 29.81 -8.37
CA THR A 678 -17.51 30.46 -9.38
C THR A 678 -16.38 31.29 -8.77
N LEU A 679 -16.47 31.71 -7.51
CA LEU A 679 -15.35 32.37 -6.81
C LEU A 679 -14.18 31.42 -6.55
N HIS A 680 -14.42 30.11 -6.56
CA HIS A 680 -13.47 29.10 -6.12
C HIS A 680 -12.99 28.16 -7.23
N VAL A 681 -13.79 27.99 -8.29
CA VAL A 681 -13.52 27.11 -9.45
C VAL A 681 -14.05 27.73 -10.75
N ASP A 682 -13.85 27.08 -11.89
CA ASP A 682 -14.63 27.36 -13.10
C ASP A 682 -16.07 26.84 -12.93
N GLY A 683 -17.04 27.75 -12.78
CA GLY A 683 -18.43 27.41 -12.52
C GLY A 683 -19.08 26.59 -13.64
N ARG A 684 -18.76 26.87 -14.91
CA ARG A 684 -19.35 26.14 -16.05
C ARG A 684 -18.89 24.70 -16.08
N ILE A 685 -17.60 24.48 -15.84
CA ILE A 685 -17.02 23.13 -15.77
C ILE A 685 -17.52 22.39 -14.52
N PHE A 686 -17.60 23.08 -13.37
CA PHE A 686 -18.14 22.47 -12.16
C PHE A 686 -19.60 22.01 -12.35
N MET A 687 -20.44 22.86 -12.93
CA MET A 687 -21.84 22.54 -13.21
C MET A 687 -22.01 21.46 -14.28
N SER A 688 -21.08 21.34 -15.24
CA SER A 688 -21.12 20.23 -16.21
C SER A 688 -20.84 18.89 -15.53
N TYR A 689 -19.87 18.82 -14.63
CA TYR A 689 -19.61 17.62 -13.83
C TYR A 689 -20.76 17.29 -12.86
N LEU A 690 -21.45 18.29 -12.34
CA LEU A 690 -22.62 18.09 -11.47
C LEU A 690 -23.75 17.33 -12.18
N ARG A 691 -23.90 17.51 -13.50
CA ARG A 691 -24.96 16.92 -14.34
C ARG A 691 -24.66 15.50 -14.87
N ALA A 692 -23.69 14.82 -14.28
CA ALA A 692 -23.12 13.52 -14.65
C ALA A 692 -22.21 13.55 -15.90
N PRO A 693 -21.08 12.80 -15.89
CA PRO A 693 -20.11 12.78 -16.98
C PRO A 693 -20.64 12.05 -18.21
N LYS A 694 -20.33 12.59 -19.39
CA LYS A 694 -20.55 11.89 -20.67
C LYS A 694 -19.34 11.04 -21.02
N LEU A 695 -19.57 9.94 -21.73
CA LEU A 695 -18.49 9.15 -22.31
C LEU A 695 -17.75 9.94 -23.40
N GLN A 696 -16.51 9.54 -23.70
CA GLN A 696 -15.77 10.10 -24.83
C GLN A 696 -16.62 10.02 -26.11
N PRO A 697 -16.73 11.09 -26.92
CA PRO A 697 -17.71 11.15 -28.02
C PRO A 697 -17.69 9.93 -28.96
N ALA A 698 -16.50 9.46 -29.33
CA ALA A 698 -16.35 8.30 -30.21
C ALA A 698 -16.73 6.97 -29.55
N LEU A 699 -16.49 6.82 -28.24
CA LEU A 699 -16.91 5.63 -27.49
C LEU A 699 -18.42 5.67 -27.23
N ARG A 700 -18.94 6.84 -26.84
CA ARG A 700 -20.35 7.13 -26.62
C ARG A 700 -21.19 6.72 -27.82
N GLU A 701 -20.78 7.14 -29.02
CA GLU A 701 -21.53 6.85 -30.25
C GLU A 701 -21.54 5.34 -30.57
N ARG A 702 -20.37 4.67 -30.48
CA ARG A 702 -20.26 3.24 -30.76
C ARG A 702 -21.06 2.38 -29.79
N ILE A 703 -21.04 2.71 -28.49
CA ILE A 703 -21.84 2.01 -27.49
C ILE A 703 -23.33 2.27 -27.72
N ALA A 704 -23.72 3.51 -27.98
CA ALA A 704 -25.12 3.85 -28.24
C ALA A 704 -25.67 3.12 -29.47
N GLN A 705 -24.90 3.01 -30.54
CA GLN A 705 -25.26 2.20 -31.71
C GLN A 705 -25.45 0.72 -31.34
N GLY A 706 -24.49 0.12 -30.62
CA GLY A 706 -24.60 -1.28 -30.19
C GLY A 706 -25.82 -1.56 -29.31
N LEU A 707 -26.14 -0.64 -28.39
CA LEU A 707 -27.35 -0.72 -27.56
C LEU A 707 -28.61 -0.61 -28.43
N PHE A 708 -28.64 0.33 -29.37
CA PHE A 708 -29.78 0.51 -30.27
C PHE A 708 -30.06 -0.74 -31.12
N GLU A 709 -29.03 -1.34 -31.72
CA GLU A 709 -29.21 -2.57 -32.52
C GLU A 709 -29.71 -3.74 -31.66
N THR A 710 -29.22 -3.86 -30.42
CA THR A 710 -29.69 -4.88 -29.47
C THR A 710 -31.18 -4.66 -29.13
N TYR A 711 -31.56 -3.42 -28.86
CA TYR A 711 -32.96 -3.05 -28.62
C TYR A 711 -33.85 -3.36 -29.82
N LYS A 712 -33.41 -3.00 -31.04
CA LYS A 712 -34.14 -3.25 -32.28
C LYS A 712 -34.37 -4.75 -32.49
N GLN A 713 -33.31 -5.54 -32.33
CA GLN A 713 -33.38 -7.00 -32.44
C GLN A 713 -34.35 -7.61 -31.42
N ARG A 714 -34.25 -7.22 -30.15
CA ARG A 714 -35.15 -7.71 -29.09
C ARG A 714 -36.61 -7.36 -29.37
N ARG A 715 -36.87 -6.17 -29.91
CA ARG A 715 -38.23 -5.75 -30.29
C ARG A 715 -38.81 -6.56 -31.44
N ILE A 716 -37.99 -6.98 -32.40
CA ILE A 716 -38.41 -7.86 -33.51
C ILE A 716 -38.77 -9.25 -32.97
N GLU A 717 -37.98 -9.78 -32.04
CA GLU A 717 -38.21 -11.10 -31.41
C GLU A 717 -39.49 -11.15 -30.56
N MET A 718 -39.95 -10.01 -30.04
CA MET A 718 -41.20 -9.92 -29.27
C MET A 718 -42.47 -9.96 -30.12
N CYS A 719 -42.37 -9.75 -31.44
CA CYS A 719 -43.54 -9.78 -32.32
C CYS A 719 -44.11 -11.21 -32.40
N LYS A 720 -45.40 -11.35 -32.10
CA LYS A 720 -46.11 -12.64 -32.10
C LYS A 720 -46.79 -12.93 -33.45
N SER A 721 -46.92 -11.92 -34.30
CA SER A 721 -47.53 -12.01 -35.63
C SER A 721 -46.79 -11.18 -36.68
N GLU A 722 -47.03 -11.49 -37.96
CA GLU A 722 -46.46 -10.74 -39.08
C GLU A 722 -47.04 -9.32 -39.15
N ASP A 723 -48.30 -9.12 -38.76
CA ASP A 723 -48.94 -7.81 -38.69
C ASP A 723 -48.27 -6.90 -37.64
N GLU A 724 -47.91 -7.46 -36.47
CA GLU A 724 -47.15 -6.73 -35.45
C GLU A 724 -45.76 -6.35 -35.95
N ARG A 725 -45.11 -7.24 -36.71
CA ARG A 725 -43.79 -6.99 -37.33
C ARG A 725 -43.85 -5.86 -38.36
N GLN A 726 -44.84 -5.88 -39.26
CA GLN A 726 -45.06 -4.82 -40.23
C GLN A 726 -45.37 -3.48 -39.54
N ALA A 727 -46.23 -3.47 -38.52
CA ALA A 727 -46.52 -2.26 -37.75
C ALA A 727 -45.27 -1.70 -37.04
N LEU A 728 -44.42 -2.60 -36.52
CA LEU A 728 -43.18 -2.24 -35.85
C LEU A 728 -42.15 -1.62 -36.82
N GLU A 729 -42.01 -2.14 -38.04
CA GLU A 729 -41.12 -1.58 -39.08
C GLU A 729 -41.45 -0.12 -39.42
N HIS A 730 -42.72 0.27 -39.30
CA HIS A 730 -43.17 1.65 -39.53
C HIS A 730 -42.98 2.58 -38.32
N ASP A 731 -42.61 2.07 -37.13
CA ASP A 731 -42.32 2.90 -35.95
C ASP A 731 -41.01 3.69 -36.17
N ARG A 732 -41.04 4.98 -35.83
CA ARG A 732 -39.85 5.85 -35.90
C ARG A 732 -38.69 5.34 -35.04
N SER A 733 -38.95 4.56 -33.98
CA SER A 733 -37.91 3.96 -33.14
C SER A 733 -37.24 2.73 -33.76
N MET A 734 -37.68 2.26 -34.93
CA MET A 734 -37.13 1.08 -35.62
C MET A 734 -36.33 1.41 -36.88
N ARG A 735 -36.25 2.71 -37.24
CA ARG A 735 -35.39 3.18 -38.33
C ARG A 735 -33.93 2.90 -38.05
N ASP A 736 -33.11 2.84 -39.09
CA ASP A 736 -31.68 2.65 -38.95
C ASP A 736 -31.02 3.83 -38.22
N TRP A 737 -29.87 3.57 -37.59
CA TRP A 737 -29.20 4.57 -36.75
C TRP A 737 -29.07 5.92 -37.45
N GLU A 738 -28.64 5.95 -38.71
CA GLU A 738 -28.44 7.22 -39.43
C GLU A 738 -29.74 8.04 -39.60
N GLU A 739 -30.87 7.37 -39.74
CA GLU A 739 -32.19 7.98 -39.98
C GLU A 739 -32.99 8.28 -38.70
N LEU A 740 -32.50 7.86 -37.53
CA LEU A 740 -33.14 8.17 -36.26
C LEU A 740 -33.16 9.68 -36.00
N THR A 741 -34.29 10.14 -35.46
CA THR A 741 -34.40 11.53 -34.98
C THR A 741 -33.36 11.81 -33.89
N PRO A 742 -32.84 13.06 -33.78
CA PRO A 742 -31.87 13.42 -32.74
C PRO A 742 -32.33 13.08 -31.31
N GLU A 743 -33.63 13.20 -31.02
CA GLU A 743 -34.21 12.88 -29.71
C GLU A 743 -34.05 11.39 -29.36
N LEU A 744 -34.28 10.49 -30.32
CA LEU A 744 -34.16 9.05 -30.13
C LEU A 744 -32.69 8.61 -30.04
N LYS A 745 -31.80 9.16 -30.88
CA LYS A 745 -30.34 8.96 -30.74
C LYS A 745 -29.88 9.36 -29.34
N GLU A 746 -30.33 10.52 -28.85
CA GLU A 746 -29.93 11.03 -27.55
C GLU A 746 -30.48 10.19 -26.38
N SER A 747 -31.62 9.51 -26.56
CA SER A 747 -32.12 8.55 -25.55
C SER A 747 -31.14 7.39 -25.36
N THR A 748 -30.69 6.76 -26.45
CA THR A 748 -29.70 5.66 -26.37
C THR A 748 -28.31 6.15 -25.98
N ARG A 749 -27.91 7.35 -26.39
CA ARG A 749 -26.65 7.96 -25.91
C ARG A 749 -26.68 8.23 -24.40
N SER A 750 -27.81 8.67 -23.87
CA SER A 750 -27.99 8.85 -22.42
C SER A 750 -27.92 7.53 -21.67
N GLN A 751 -28.42 6.43 -22.27
CA GLN A 751 -28.26 5.09 -21.73
C GLN A 751 -26.78 4.67 -21.70
N ALA A 752 -26.02 4.96 -22.76
CA ALA A 752 -24.58 4.71 -22.79
C ALA A 752 -23.82 5.52 -21.74
N ASP A 753 -24.14 6.81 -21.59
CA ASP A 753 -23.55 7.70 -20.58
C ASP A 753 -23.83 7.23 -19.14
N ASP A 754 -24.91 6.48 -18.93
CA ASP A 754 -25.31 5.96 -17.62
C ASP A 754 -24.61 4.65 -17.22
N ILE A 755 -23.92 3.97 -18.15
CA ILE A 755 -23.22 2.70 -17.88
C ILE A 755 -22.26 2.80 -16.69
N PRO A 756 -21.36 3.81 -16.59
CA PRO A 756 -20.46 3.92 -15.45
C PRO A 756 -21.19 4.07 -14.11
N ARG A 757 -22.37 4.71 -14.07
CA ARG A 757 -23.18 4.77 -12.85
C ARG A 757 -23.73 3.40 -12.46
N LYS A 758 -24.24 2.65 -13.44
CA LYS A 758 -24.75 1.28 -13.23
C LYS A 758 -23.65 0.34 -12.75
N LEU A 759 -22.50 0.34 -13.42
CA LEU A 759 -21.38 -0.50 -13.01
C LEU A 759 -20.99 -0.27 -11.55
N ARG A 760 -20.97 0.99 -11.10
CA ARG A 760 -20.65 1.33 -9.70
C ARG A 760 -21.64 0.78 -8.69
N ALA A 761 -22.94 0.71 -9.03
CA ALA A 761 -23.94 0.14 -8.15
C ALA A 761 -23.69 -1.35 -7.85
N VAL A 762 -22.99 -2.06 -8.75
CA VAL A 762 -22.57 -3.46 -8.59
C VAL A 762 -21.07 -3.61 -8.29
N GLY A 763 -20.41 -2.54 -7.82
CA GLY A 763 -18.99 -2.58 -7.46
C GLY A 763 -18.04 -2.78 -8.66
N CYS A 764 -18.52 -2.53 -9.88
CA CYS A 764 -17.76 -2.65 -11.12
C CYS A 764 -17.33 -1.29 -11.70
N PHE A 765 -16.34 -1.34 -12.57
CA PHE A 765 -15.91 -0.25 -13.44
C PHE A 765 -15.43 -0.79 -14.79
N MET A 766 -15.15 0.08 -15.75
CA MET A 766 -14.71 -0.32 -17.09
C MET A 766 -13.32 0.24 -17.42
N LEU A 767 -12.50 -0.56 -18.11
CA LEU A 767 -11.14 -0.21 -18.54
C LEU A 767 -10.93 -0.55 -20.01
N ASP A 768 -10.04 0.18 -20.68
CA ASP A 768 -9.63 -0.03 -22.08
C ASP A 768 -8.38 -0.90 -22.24
N GLN A 769 -7.92 -1.52 -21.16
CA GLN A 769 -6.72 -2.34 -21.11
C GLN A 769 -6.96 -3.59 -20.26
N ASP A 770 -6.22 -4.65 -20.55
CA ASP A 770 -6.25 -5.87 -19.74
C ASP A 770 -5.53 -5.66 -18.40
N ARG A 771 -6.07 -6.31 -17.36
CA ARG A 771 -5.58 -6.24 -15.98
C ARG A 771 -5.58 -7.63 -15.34
N GLY A 772 -4.62 -7.86 -14.45
CA GLY A 772 -4.50 -9.06 -13.61
C GLY A 772 -4.91 -8.79 -12.16
N GLU A 773 -4.53 -9.70 -11.25
CA GLU A 773 -4.74 -9.54 -9.80
C GLU A 773 -4.24 -8.16 -9.31
N PRO A 774 -5.00 -7.47 -8.44
CA PRO A 774 -6.21 -7.88 -7.72
C PRO A 774 -7.53 -7.62 -8.48
N LEU A 775 -7.49 -7.25 -9.76
CA LEU A 775 -8.68 -6.95 -10.55
C LEU A 775 -9.25 -8.20 -11.21
N VAL A 776 -10.54 -8.45 -11.02
CA VAL A 776 -11.24 -9.61 -11.57
C VAL A 776 -12.11 -9.16 -12.73
N ARG A 777 -11.92 -9.79 -13.89
CA ARG A 777 -12.74 -9.55 -15.09
C ARG A 777 -14.17 -10.04 -14.85
N VAL A 778 -15.15 -9.22 -15.24
CA VAL A 778 -16.58 -9.54 -15.16
C VAL A 778 -17.12 -9.67 -16.59
N PRO A 779 -17.12 -10.88 -17.18
CA PRO A 779 -17.66 -11.08 -18.52
C PRO A 779 -19.19 -11.04 -18.54
N GLU A 780 -19.83 -11.37 -17.43
CA GLU A 780 -21.29 -11.46 -17.27
C GLU A 780 -21.67 -11.02 -15.85
N PHE A 781 -22.86 -10.47 -15.68
CA PHE A 781 -23.41 -10.10 -14.36
C PHE A 781 -24.16 -11.29 -13.74
N SER A 782 -24.16 -11.37 -12.41
CA SER A 782 -25.02 -12.32 -11.69
C SER A 782 -26.50 -11.98 -11.87
N THR A 783 -27.39 -12.93 -11.57
CA THR A 783 -28.84 -12.73 -11.69
C THR A 783 -29.34 -11.57 -10.83
N GLY A 784 -28.87 -11.45 -9.59
CA GLY A 784 -29.26 -10.35 -8.70
C GLY A 784 -28.74 -8.98 -9.17
N GLU A 785 -27.54 -8.95 -9.76
CA GLU A 785 -27.00 -7.72 -10.35
C GLU A 785 -27.78 -7.31 -11.60
N LEU A 786 -28.15 -8.25 -12.48
CA LEU A 786 -28.98 -7.96 -13.64
C LEU A 786 -30.30 -7.32 -13.25
N ASP A 787 -31.03 -7.92 -12.30
CA ASP A 787 -32.34 -7.40 -11.88
C ASP A 787 -32.22 -5.96 -11.32
N MET A 788 -31.22 -5.70 -10.47
CA MET A 788 -30.97 -4.36 -9.93
C MET A 788 -30.60 -3.35 -11.03
N LEU A 789 -29.71 -3.73 -11.95
CA LEU A 789 -29.27 -2.85 -13.02
C LEU A 789 -30.40 -2.58 -14.04
N SER A 790 -31.30 -3.54 -14.25
CA SER A 790 -32.49 -3.38 -15.10
C SER A 790 -33.49 -2.42 -14.48
N GLU A 791 -33.74 -2.51 -13.17
CA GLU A 791 -34.55 -1.52 -12.47
C GLU A 791 -33.94 -0.12 -12.58
N MET A 792 -32.63 0.02 -12.41
CA MET A 792 -31.92 1.29 -12.59
C MET A 792 -32.00 1.84 -14.02
N GLU A 793 -31.98 0.98 -15.06
CA GLU A 793 -32.19 1.42 -16.45
C GLU A 793 -33.60 1.95 -16.66
N HIS A 794 -34.60 1.26 -16.12
CA HIS A 794 -35.99 1.67 -16.26
C HIS A 794 -36.29 2.97 -15.52
N GLU A 795 -35.73 3.16 -14.33
CA GLU A 795 -35.79 4.45 -13.61
C GLU A 795 -35.18 5.58 -14.42
N ARG A 796 -34.00 5.35 -15.02
CA ARG A 796 -33.34 6.32 -15.90
C ARG A 796 -34.20 6.63 -17.13
N PHE A 797 -34.82 5.61 -17.73
CA PHE A 797 -35.76 5.78 -18.84
C PHE A 797 -36.96 6.63 -18.45
N ASN A 798 -37.61 6.35 -17.33
CA ASN A 798 -38.73 7.14 -16.85
C ASN A 798 -38.34 8.60 -16.57
N ALA A 799 -37.19 8.82 -15.92
CA ALA A 799 -36.68 10.16 -15.65
C ALA A 799 -36.46 10.97 -16.94
N GLU A 800 -35.82 10.37 -17.95
CA GLU A 800 -35.61 11.00 -19.26
C GLU A 800 -36.93 11.34 -19.95
N ARG A 801 -37.88 10.40 -19.97
CA ARG A 801 -39.18 10.57 -20.61
C ARG A 801 -39.98 11.69 -19.96
N LEU A 802 -40.01 11.75 -18.63
CA LEU A 802 -40.69 12.82 -17.88
C LEU A 802 -40.06 14.19 -18.13
N GLN A 803 -38.72 14.30 -18.14
CA GLN A 803 -38.02 15.54 -18.48
C GLN A 803 -38.33 16.03 -19.90
N ARG A 804 -38.61 15.11 -20.83
CA ARG A 804 -38.99 15.39 -22.23
C ARG A 804 -40.51 15.49 -22.44
N GLN A 805 -41.28 15.59 -21.36
CA GLN A 805 -42.75 15.76 -21.35
C GLN A 805 -43.51 14.59 -22.00
N TRP A 806 -43.00 13.37 -21.92
CA TRP A 806 -43.74 12.17 -22.29
C TRP A 806 -44.88 11.91 -21.30
N ARG A 807 -45.95 11.28 -21.78
CA ARG A 807 -47.17 11.01 -21.00
C ARG A 807 -47.49 9.52 -20.95
N MET A 808 -48.21 9.13 -19.91
CA MET A 808 -48.72 7.76 -19.77
C MET A 808 -49.79 7.50 -20.84
N GLY A 809 -49.72 6.38 -21.54
CA GLY A 809 -50.70 5.98 -22.55
C GLY A 809 -50.15 4.92 -23.50
N PRO A 810 -50.91 4.50 -24.53
CA PRO A 810 -50.44 3.56 -25.54
C PRO A 810 -49.13 4.05 -26.19
N ARG A 811 -48.23 3.14 -26.51
CA ARG A 811 -46.90 3.48 -27.03
C ARG A 811 -47.03 4.21 -28.37
N ASN A 812 -46.55 5.45 -28.43
CA ASN A 812 -46.51 6.23 -29.67
C ASN A 812 -45.36 7.24 -29.65
N SER A 813 -44.32 6.96 -30.44
CA SER A 813 -43.11 7.78 -30.52
C SER A 813 -43.38 9.19 -31.06
N LYS A 814 -44.42 9.39 -31.88
CA LYS A 814 -44.79 10.70 -32.45
C LYS A 814 -45.57 11.56 -31.45
N GLN A 815 -46.42 10.95 -30.64
CA GLN A 815 -47.26 11.65 -29.64
C GLN A 815 -46.61 11.74 -28.25
N ARG A 816 -45.41 11.17 -28.08
CA ARG A 816 -44.69 11.09 -26.81
C ARG A 816 -45.52 10.42 -25.71
N THR A 817 -46.21 9.33 -26.05
CA THR A 817 -46.94 8.51 -25.09
C THR A 817 -46.27 7.15 -24.91
N THR A 818 -46.23 6.65 -23.67
CA THR A 818 -45.66 5.35 -23.36
C THR A 818 -46.36 4.70 -22.16
N PRO A 819 -46.62 3.38 -22.16
CA PRO A 819 -47.29 2.71 -21.05
C PRO A 819 -46.30 2.33 -19.95
N PHE A 820 -45.01 2.66 -20.10
CA PHE A 820 -43.95 2.24 -19.20
C PHE A 820 -43.63 3.26 -18.09
N LEU A 821 -44.38 4.37 -17.98
CA LEU A 821 -44.22 5.35 -16.88
C LEU A 821 -44.80 4.83 -15.56
N VAL A 822 -44.38 3.64 -15.16
CA VAL A 822 -44.72 2.93 -13.93
C VAL A 822 -43.43 2.40 -13.29
N PRO A 823 -43.41 2.09 -11.98
CA PRO A 823 -42.28 1.42 -11.34
C PRO A 823 -41.89 0.11 -12.04
N TRP A 824 -40.61 -0.25 -12.04
CA TRP A 824 -40.11 -1.46 -12.74
C TRP A 824 -40.83 -2.72 -12.28
N ARG A 825 -41.06 -2.84 -10.96
CA ARG A 825 -41.83 -3.94 -10.36
C ARG A 825 -43.23 -4.13 -10.95
N ASP A 826 -43.86 -3.07 -11.46
CA ASP A 826 -45.22 -3.07 -12.00
C ASP A 826 -45.26 -3.32 -13.52
N LEU A 827 -44.11 -3.44 -14.18
CA LEU A 827 -44.01 -3.85 -15.59
C LEU A 827 -44.41 -5.32 -15.78
N THR A 828 -44.93 -5.64 -16.97
CA THR A 828 -45.09 -7.03 -17.39
C THR A 828 -43.74 -7.71 -17.56
N GLN A 829 -43.70 -9.03 -17.43
CA GLN A 829 -42.45 -9.79 -17.55
C GLN A 829 -41.77 -9.55 -18.91
N GLU A 830 -42.54 -9.49 -19.99
CA GLU A 830 -42.01 -9.22 -21.35
C GLU A 830 -41.21 -7.90 -21.42
N TRP A 831 -41.63 -6.85 -20.72
CA TRP A 831 -40.92 -5.57 -20.69
C TRP A 831 -39.78 -5.53 -19.68
N LYS A 832 -39.89 -6.24 -18.56
CA LYS A 832 -38.74 -6.47 -17.65
C LYS A 832 -37.61 -7.19 -18.37
N ASP A 833 -37.94 -8.17 -19.22
CA ASP A 833 -36.96 -8.91 -20.02
C ASP A 833 -36.26 -8.01 -21.05
N VAL A 834 -36.92 -6.95 -21.54
CA VAL A 834 -36.27 -5.95 -22.41
C VAL A 834 -35.19 -5.21 -21.63
N ASP A 835 -35.51 -4.67 -20.45
CA ASP A 835 -34.53 -3.98 -19.60
C ASP A 835 -33.37 -4.91 -19.20
N ARG A 836 -33.66 -6.20 -18.98
CA ARG A 836 -32.66 -7.23 -18.71
C ARG A 836 -31.70 -7.44 -19.88
N VAL A 837 -32.22 -7.65 -21.09
CA VAL A 837 -31.39 -7.79 -22.30
C VAL A 837 -30.54 -6.54 -22.55
N MET A 838 -31.08 -5.36 -22.28
CA MET A 838 -30.37 -4.09 -22.44
C MET A 838 -29.20 -3.89 -21.47
N VAL A 839 -29.23 -4.54 -20.30
CA VAL A 839 -28.12 -4.55 -19.35
C VAL A 839 -27.16 -5.71 -19.66
N GLU A 840 -27.69 -6.89 -19.94
CA GLU A 840 -26.92 -8.11 -20.21
C GLU A 840 -25.99 -7.97 -21.43
N CYS A 841 -26.36 -7.15 -22.41
CA CYS A 841 -25.53 -6.93 -23.60
C CYS A 841 -24.32 -6.00 -23.36
N VAL A 842 -24.30 -5.25 -22.25
CA VAL A 842 -23.28 -4.21 -21.98
C VAL A 842 -21.85 -4.79 -21.96
N PRO A 843 -21.53 -5.89 -21.25
CA PRO A 843 -20.17 -6.46 -21.25
C PRO A 843 -19.67 -6.77 -22.67
N ARG A 844 -20.53 -7.37 -23.51
CA ARG A 844 -20.21 -7.73 -24.90
C ARG A 844 -20.02 -6.50 -25.80
N ILE A 845 -20.85 -5.46 -25.63
CA ILE A 845 -20.73 -4.21 -26.40
C ILE A 845 -19.43 -3.49 -26.02
N LEU A 846 -19.08 -3.44 -24.74
CA LEU A 846 -17.82 -2.86 -24.28
C LEU A 846 -16.63 -3.63 -24.88
N GLU A 847 -16.65 -4.97 -24.83
CA GLU A 847 -15.55 -5.80 -25.33
C GLU A 847 -15.29 -5.60 -26.82
N LYS A 848 -16.36 -5.53 -27.63
CA LYS A 848 -16.26 -5.18 -29.07
C LYS A 848 -15.60 -3.83 -29.34
N ASN A 849 -15.64 -2.92 -28.37
CA ASN A 849 -15.09 -1.57 -28.46
C ASN A 849 -13.72 -1.42 -27.77
N GLY A 850 -13.11 -2.52 -27.31
CA GLY A 850 -11.82 -2.54 -26.61
C GLY A 850 -11.91 -2.28 -25.11
N TRP A 851 -13.12 -2.26 -24.53
CA TRP A 851 -13.35 -2.02 -23.11
C TRP A 851 -13.81 -3.27 -22.40
N ARG A 852 -13.44 -3.46 -21.13
CA ARG A 852 -13.83 -4.62 -20.32
C ARG A 852 -14.26 -4.17 -18.94
N ILE A 853 -15.15 -4.95 -18.32
CA ILE A 853 -15.65 -4.68 -16.98
C ILE A 853 -14.78 -5.42 -15.97
N TYR A 854 -14.44 -4.74 -14.89
CA TYR A 854 -13.67 -5.27 -13.77
C TYR A 854 -14.32 -4.92 -12.44
N ARG A 855 -14.02 -5.72 -11.42
CA ARG A 855 -14.24 -5.40 -10.01
C ARG A 855 -12.99 -5.74 -9.19
N MET A 856 -12.89 -5.19 -7.99
CA MET A 856 -11.87 -5.61 -7.02
C MET A 856 -12.20 -7.03 -6.53
N ALA A 857 -11.19 -7.86 -6.29
CA ALA A 857 -11.39 -9.11 -5.57
C ALA A 857 -12.02 -8.83 -4.19
N GLU A 858 -13.07 -9.59 -3.83
CA GLU A 858 -13.82 -9.40 -2.57
C GLU A 858 -12.99 -9.72 -1.32
N GLU A 859 -11.88 -10.45 -1.49
CA GLU A 859 -10.92 -10.79 -0.44
C GLU A 859 -9.53 -10.33 -0.87
N ILE A 860 -9.09 -9.17 -0.36
CA ILE A 860 -7.67 -8.78 -0.33
C ILE A 860 -7.15 -9.11 1.06
#